data_AF-A0A940A1T6-F1
#
_entry.id   AF-A0A940A1T6-F1
#
_cell.length_a   1.000
_cell.length_b   1.000
_cell.length_c   1.000
_cell.angle_alpha   90.00
_cell.angle_beta   90.00
_cell.angle_gamma   90.00
#
_symmetry.space_group_name_H-M   'P 1'
#
loop_
_entity.id
_entity.type
_entity.pdbx_description
1 polymer ?
#
loop_
_entity_poly.entity_id
_entity_poly.type
_entity_poly.pdbx_seq_one_letter_code
_entity_poly.pdbx_strand_id
1 'polypeptide(L)'
;MVKLNKILLGTFVIATASLMLSCSSKDDDNGGNNNNLVIPNQSTRIAVLNGTMKTTELYGLVHDNNGNPISGVTVGSGTAVTTTDASGTFALANIEVVKGRTVVDFKKDGYFTVVRSFTEADKDEWDVVMISKNDVSSATSESYKSNEKVTLETLDGMQVEMPADGYKNAATGAAYNGTVNTEMVYLDPDDDNFASMMPGGDLAAVRSDNSEVQLVSYGMTKVDMSDASGNKLQLQDGKEAELTFPIPESFKGKELPATIPLWSFNESTGLWEEEGEATLQDGVYVGSVKHFSWVNLDWPESRVTCVITVKTKTGKVVPRTIVHVGQTTAVTNAEGRAQCFIPENTDVDICIKPQDYGNYSPEVSVHVNGVAGGGTVQKELVVPDMATIKGKVVNKDGSSLSTVWIEYGLEETRKAHTDLDGAFTIMAPADYTGVATLKIRAANGEYFTKAIELTGDDIDLGDIDINAKIEYKEGGVILVTTDDDKTYELPIQMENNFDNGAIIVDSMLMVISSTNMGSTEAMAEDEEPDEELLWVFECDNYDSRMGTGTGSFIWELKSPQKMTMALVNKTASFTTRISDNKLSLDMSGRGVFINIESEDDYLQFANIDMEKGNANFVGSGMNFDILYHGNTVRPLTSKQMPAFAQKVFLLSYPVGLLMQSKYFQKGSIGFQNGDYNRFKTLATNALRLGLPLISSMDMGQGDDMFEVVYYGNQKLVIVKFDPSIKWDAEAAQTGSAFSFDAPIELVVVEGIEQEFIDMVMNMGGSDESEDEVLRTPRRAPHKLSFLSRLKQQLKPTKPTRKF
;
A
#
# COMPACT_ATOMS: atom_id res chain seq x y z
N MET A 1 66.21 -12.96 13.90
CA MET A 1 66.47 -11.75 13.08
C MET A 1 66.22 -12.17 11.63
N VAL A 2 65.02 -11.98 11.06
CA VAL A 2 64.46 -10.71 10.50
C VAL A 2 65.17 -10.41 9.16
N LYS A 3 64.55 -10.33 7.96
CA LYS A 3 63.15 -10.14 7.48
C LYS A 3 62.89 -11.10 6.28
N LEU A 4 61.76 -11.81 6.17
CA LEU A 4 60.41 -11.46 5.66
C LEU A 4 60.21 -11.76 4.15
N ASN A 5 59.06 -12.37 3.82
CA ASN A 5 58.68 -12.92 2.52
C ASN A 5 57.77 -11.96 1.70
N LYS A 6 57.92 -11.96 0.36
CA LYS A 6 56.95 -12.36 -0.71
C LYS A 6 55.43 -12.10 -0.48
N ILE A 7 54.58 -11.75 -1.47
CA ILE A 7 54.67 -11.72 -2.95
C ILE A 7 53.55 -10.85 -3.61
N LEU A 8 53.72 -10.51 -4.91
CA LEU A 8 52.79 -10.06 -5.99
C LEU A 8 51.25 -10.23 -5.81
N LEU A 9 50.31 -9.63 -6.59
CA LEU A 9 50.17 -8.57 -7.62
C LEU A 9 48.67 -8.60 -8.06
N GLY A 10 47.95 -7.56 -8.50
CA GLY A 10 48.17 -6.12 -8.70
C GLY A 10 46.92 -5.47 -9.35
N THR A 11 46.90 -4.15 -9.56
CA THR A 11 45.73 -3.34 -9.99
C THR A 11 45.70 -2.97 -11.48
N PHE A 12 44.52 -2.64 -12.01
CA PHE A 12 44.39 -1.81 -13.22
C PHE A 12 43.19 -0.85 -13.15
N VAL A 13 43.41 0.42 -13.49
CA VAL A 13 42.44 1.53 -13.56
C VAL A 13 42.76 2.32 -14.83
N ILE A 14 41.78 2.59 -15.69
CA ILE A 14 41.86 3.61 -16.75
C ILE A 14 40.50 4.30 -16.89
N ALA A 15 40.53 5.61 -17.15
CA ALA A 15 39.37 6.44 -17.40
C ALA A 15 39.49 7.25 -18.71
N THR A 16 38.33 7.69 -19.21
CA THR A 16 38.08 8.87 -20.08
C THR A 16 38.59 8.94 -21.54
N ALA A 17 37.59 8.96 -22.43
CA ALA A 17 37.27 10.05 -23.38
C ALA A 17 37.81 10.07 -24.84
N SER A 18 36.83 10.22 -25.75
CA SER A 18 36.83 10.96 -27.03
C SER A 18 37.67 10.46 -28.22
N LEU A 19 36.98 10.01 -29.28
CA LEU A 19 36.94 10.69 -30.58
C LEU A 19 35.98 9.99 -31.58
N MET A 20 34.85 10.65 -31.89
CA MET A 20 34.18 10.45 -33.18
C MET A 20 34.84 11.36 -34.22
N LEU A 21 35.00 10.88 -35.46
CA LEU A 21 34.53 11.57 -36.67
C LEU A 21 34.84 10.80 -37.97
N SER A 22 33.96 11.02 -38.96
CA SER A 22 34.09 10.71 -40.38
C SER A 22 33.74 9.29 -40.84
N CYS A 23 32.63 9.20 -41.57
CA CYS A 23 32.71 8.75 -42.95
C CYS A 23 31.69 9.49 -43.83
N SER A 24 32.19 10.44 -44.62
CA SER A 24 31.46 11.01 -45.76
C SER A 24 31.58 10.06 -46.95
N SER A 25 30.55 10.03 -47.80
CA SER A 25 30.50 9.25 -49.04
C SER A 25 31.66 9.54 -50.00
N LYS A 26 32.29 8.51 -50.57
CA LYS A 26 32.21 8.13 -52.00
C LYS A 26 33.24 7.08 -52.42
N ASP A 27 32.76 6.14 -53.24
CA ASP A 27 33.39 5.42 -54.35
C ASP A 27 34.91 5.46 -54.53
N ASP A 28 35.54 4.28 -54.62
CA ASP A 28 36.43 3.95 -55.73
C ASP A 28 36.65 2.42 -55.86
N ASP A 29 36.76 1.93 -57.11
CA ASP A 29 36.89 0.51 -57.47
C ASP A 29 38.28 -0.08 -57.15
N ASN A 30 38.31 -1.34 -56.68
CA ASN A 30 39.18 -2.34 -57.32
C ASN A 30 38.78 -3.80 -57.02
N GLY A 31 38.90 -4.68 -58.02
CA GLY A 31 38.45 -6.07 -57.94
C GLY A 31 39.49 -7.07 -57.43
N GLY A 32 39.03 -8.17 -56.84
CA GLY A 32 39.89 -9.28 -56.40
C GLY A 32 39.13 -10.48 -55.84
N ASN A 33 38.93 -11.51 -56.68
CA ASN A 33 38.51 -12.87 -56.29
C ASN A 33 39.36 -13.42 -55.10
N ASN A 34 38.89 -14.30 -54.21
CA ASN A 34 38.05 -15.49 -54.48
C ASN A 34 37.53 -16.19 -53.17
N ASN A 35 36.53 -17.06 -53.34
CA ASN A 35 36.18 -18.25 -52.50
C ASN A 35 35.30 -18.13 -51.23
N ASN A 36 33.98 -18.08 -51.46
CA ASN A 36 32.91 -18.89 -50.84
C ASN A 36 32.96 -19.32 -49.35
N LEU A 37 31.94 -18.87 -48.61
CA LEU A 37 30.99 -19.79 -47.97
C LEU A 37 29.56 -19.35 -48.33
N VAL A 38 28.79 -20.23 -48.98
CA VAL A 38 27.40 -19.93 -49.38
C VAL A 38 26.46 -20.52 -48.34
N ILE A 39 25.74 -19.66 -47.62
CA ILE A 39 24.56 -20.02 -46.83
C ILE A 39 23.33 -19.52 -47.60
N PRO A 40 22.27 -20.33 -47.80
CA PRO A 40 21.09 -19.88 -48.54
C PRO A 40 20.37 -18.75 -47.80
N ASN A 41 20.36 -17.56 -48.39
CA ASN A 41 19.63 -16.41 -47.86
C ASN A 41 18.13 -16.58 -48.13
N GLN A 42 17.38 -17.08 -47.14
CA GLN A 42 15.93 -16.84 -47.09
C GLN A 42 15.71 -15.44 -46.55
N SER A 43 15.15 -14.56 -47.39
CA SER A 43 14.89 -13.18 -47.05
C SER A 43 13.80 -13.04 -45.98
N THR A 44 14.21 -12.96 -44.72
CA THR A 44 13.40 -12.24 -43.72
C THR A 44 13.26 -10.80 -44.18
N ARG A 45 12.04 -10.39 -44.53
CA ARG A 45 11.72 -8.96 -44.62
C ARG A 45 11.84 -8.39 -43.22
N ILE A 46 12.98 -7.76 -42.92
CA ILE A 46 13.05 -6.82 -41.81
C ILE A 46 12.09 -5.70 -42.18
N ALA A 47 10.95 -5.65 -41.51
CA ALA A 47 10.06 -4.50 -41.58
C ALA A 47 10.80 -3.34 -40.90
N VAL A 48 11.31 -2.40 -41.71
CA VAL A 48 11.83 -1.14 -41.19
C VAL A 48 10.63 -0.39 -40.64
N LEU A 49 10.51 -0.33 -39.30
CA LEU A 49 9.55 0.53 -38.65
C LEU A 49 9.94 1.98 -38.94
N ASN A 50 9.16 2.65 -39.78
CA ASN A 50 9.27 4.08 -40.04
C ASN A 50 8.62 4.87 -38.88
N GLY A 51 9.23 4.80 -37.70
CA GLY A 51 8.92 5.69 -36.58
C GLY A 51 9.76 6.97 -36.66
N THR A 52 9.22 8.08 -36.18
CA THR A 52 10.04 9.29 -35.93
C THR A 52 10.33 9.35 -34.44
N MET A 53 11.62 9.42 -34.07
CA MET A 53 12.01 9.76 -32.70
C MET A 53 11.63 11.21 -32.43
N LYS A 54 10.68 11.44 -31.53
CA LYS A 54 10.35 12.79 -31.06
C LYS A 54 10.82 12.92 -29.61
N THR A 55 11.43 14.06 -29.28
CA THR A 55 11.63 14.43 -27.87
C THR A 55 10.28 14.83 -27.29
N THR A 56 9.54 13.81 -26.88
CA THR A 56 8.37 13.90 -26.01
C THR A 56 8.82 13.50 -24.61
N GLU A 57 8.35 14.20 -23.59
CA GLU A 57 8.52 13.84 -22.19
C GLU A 57 7.20 13.28 -21.66
N LEU A 58 7.17 11.99 -21.36
CA LEU A 58 6.05 11.33 -20.70
C LEU A 58 6.45 11.04 -19.26
N TYR A 59 5.58 11.34 -18.32
CA TYR A 59 5.74 11.01 -16.91
C TYR A 59 4.37 10.74 -16.30
N GLY A 60 4.34 10.20 -15.09
CA GLY A 60 3.07 9.84 -14.48
C GLY A 60 3.22 8.96 -13.25
N LEU A 61 2.08 8.42 -12.82
CA LEU A 61 1.92 7.52 -11.69
C LEU A 61 1.33 6.18 -12.17
N VAL A 62 1.85 5.07 -11.64
CA VAL A 62 1.24 3.74 -11.77
C VAL A 62 0.81 3.24 -10.40
N HIS A 63 -0.45 2.82 -10.28
CA HIS A 63 -1.03 2.32 -9.02
C HIS A 63 -1.98 1.13 -9.24
N ASP A 64 -2.39 0.47 -8.17
CA ASP A 64 -3.43 -0.57 -8.19
C ASP A 64 -4.86 0.02 -8.17
N ASN A 65 -5.88 -0.83 -8.22
CA ASN A 65 -7.28 -0.38 -8.19
C ASN A 65 -7.69 0.32 -6.88
N ASN A 66 -6.89 0.18 -5.81
CA ASN A 66 -7.09 0.82 -4.51
C ASN A 66 -6.29 2.14 -4.36
N GLY A 67 -5.58 2.58 -5.39
CA GLY A 67 -4.74 3.78 -5.34
C GLY A 67 -3.40 3.59 -4.62
N ASN A 68 -2.93 2.35 -4.42
CA ASN A 68 -1.59 2.06 -3.90
C ASN A 68 -0.55 2.14 -5.02
N PRO A 69 0.53 2.92 -4.89
CA PRO A 69 1.54 3.04 -5.94
C PRO A 69 2.30 1.72 -6.17
N ILE A 70 2.47 1.34 -7.44
CA ILE A 70 3.15 0.11 -7.83
C ILE A 70 4.58 0.42 -8.27
N SER A 71 5.53 0.05 -7.42
CA SER A 71 6.97 0.13 -7.75
C SER A 71 7.44 -1.00 -8.65
N GLY A 72 8.49 -0.79 -9.44
CA GLY A 72 9.12 -1.83 -10.25
C GLY A 72 8.31 -2.25 -11.48
N VAL A 73 7.40 -1.41 -11.98
CA VAL A 73 6.73 -1.60 -13.27
C VAL A 73 7.69 -1.17 -14.37
N THR A 74 7.96 -2.06 -15.32
CA THR A 74 8.71 -1.70 -16.53
C THR A 74 7.80 -0.89 -17.44
N VAL A 75 8.20 0.33 -17.80
CA VAL A 75 7.47 1.22 -18.71
C VAL A 75 8.29 1.37 -19.98
N GLY A 76 7.78 0.83 -21.09
CA GLY A 76 8.49 0.75 -22.38
C GLY A 76 7.76 1.46 -23.51
N SER A 77 8.50 2.00 -24.47
CA SER A 77 7.96 2.47 -25.75
C SER A 77 9.05 2.46 -26.83
N GLY A 78 8.92 1.58 -27.81
CA GLY A 78 9.94 1.37 -28.84
C GLY A 78 11.26 0.90 -28.21
N THR A 79 12.33 1.69 -28.37
CA THR A 79 13.63 1.44 -27.72
C THR A 79 13.82 2.12 -26.36
N ALA A 80 12.92 3.03 -25.97
CA ALA A 80 12.98 3.71 -24.67
C ALA A 80 12.34 2.84 -23.57
N VAL A 81 13.02 2.68 -22.43
CA VAL A 81 12.52 1.92 -21.27
C VAL A 81 12.92 2.64 -19.99
N THR A 82 12.00 2.68 -19.03
CA THR A 82 12.21 3.12 -17.65
C THR A 82 11.52 2.15 -16.69
N THR A 83 11.65 2.37 -15.38
CA THR A 83 10.98 1.58 -14.34
C THR A 83 10.34 2.51 -13.31
N THR A 84 9.13 2.19 -12.81
CA THR A 84 8.53 2.98 -11.73
C THR A 84 9.35 2.87 -10.44
N ASP A 85 9.53 4.01 -9.78
CA ASP A 85 10.22 4.11 -8.50
C ASP A 85 9.35 3.64 -7.32
N ALA A 86 9.82 3.78 -6.08
CA ALA A 86 9.09 3.31 -4.91
C ALA A 86 7.83 4.14 -4.57
N SER A 87 7.65 5.32 -5.15
CA SER A 87 6.42 6.12 -5.08
C SER A 87 5.43 5.83 -6.22
N GLY A 88 5.78 4.90 -7.13
CA GLY A 88 4.98 4.52 -8.29
C GLY A 88 5.16 5.46 -9.49
N THR A 89 5.96 6.52 -9.36
CA THR A 89 6.17 7.47 -10.45
C THR A 89 7.17 6.97 -11.49
N PHE A 90 7.05 7.47 -12.72
CA PHE A 90 7.98 7.21 -13.81
C PHE A 90 8.18 8.45 -14.67
N ALA A 91 9.31 8.50 -15.38
CA ALA A 91 9.54 9.41 -16.49
C ALA A 91 10.27 8.69 -17.63
N LEU A 92 9.80 8.94 -18.85
CA LEU A 92 10.27 8.37 -20.11
C LEU A 92 10.44 9.50 -21.13
N ALA A 93 11.67 9.70 -21.62
CA ALA A 93 12.01 10.74 -22.57
C ALA A 93 12.49 10.17 -23.90
N ASN A 94 12.22 10.89 -25.00
CA ASN A 94 12.56 10.53 -26.38
C ASN A 94 11.82 9.27 -26.86
N ILE A 95 10.55 9.46 -27.16
CA ILE A 95 9.60 8.38 -27.43
C ILE A 95 9.43 8.20 -28.95
N GLU A 96 9.28 6.95 -29.41
CA GLU A 96 8.98 6.64 -30.80
C GLU A 96 7.50 6.95 -31.12
N VAL A 97 7.28 7.71 -32.19
CA VAL A 97 5.94 7.91 -32.78
C VAL A 97 5.83 7.04 -34.03
N VAL A 98 4.90 6.09 -34.04
CA VAL A 98 4.65 5.19 -35.17
C VAL A 98 3.33 5.58 -35.84
N LYS A 99 3.40 6.05 -37.09
CA LYS A 99 2.22 6.53 -37.86
C LYS A 99 1.37 7.62 -37.15
N GLY A 100 1.99 8.46 -36.32
CA GLY A 100 1.29 9.52 -35.58
C GLY A 100 0.65 9.09 -34.26
N ARG A 101 0.83 7.82 -33.85
CA ARG A 101 0.41 7.29 -32.55
C ARG A 101 1.63 6.73 -31.82
N THR A 102 1.76 7.05 -30.54
CA THR A 102 2.76 6.48 -29.64
C THR A 102 2.07 5.43 -28.78
N VAL A 103 2.76 4.31 -28.54
CA VAL A 103 2.26 3.17 -27.77
C VAL A 103 3.26 2.88 -26.66
N VAL A 104 2.76 2.75 -25.43
CA VAL A 104 3.57 2.60 -24.22
C VAL A 104 3.04 1.41 -23.44
N ASP A 105 3.93 0.48 -23.08
CA ASP A 105 3.60 -0.74 -22.35
C ASP A 105 4.02 -0.68 -20.88
N PHE A 106 3.15 -1.18 -20.00
CA PHE A 106 3.34 -1.26 -18.55
C PHE A 106 3.33 -2.73 -18.13
N LYS A 107 4.50 -3.24 -17.70
CA LYS A 107 4.73 -4.66 -17.45
C LYS A 107 5.30 -4.91 -16.06
N LYS A 108 4.66 -5.81 -15.31
CA LYS A 108 5.10 -6.29 -14.00
C LYS A 108 4.55 -7.69 -13.75
N ASP A 109 5.39 -8.59 -13.24
CA ASP A 109 4.93 -9.93 -12.85
C ASP A 109 3.88 -9.86 -11.73
N GLY A 110 2.86 -10.72 -11.81
CA GLY A 110 1.70 -10.71 -10.90
C GLY A 110 0.62 -9.67 -11.24
N TYR A 111 0.77 -8.90 -12.31
CA TYR A 111 -0.21 -7.92 -12.80
C TYR A 111 -0.53 -8.17 -14.28
N PHE A 112 -1.71 -7.76 -14.73
CA PHE A 112 -2.05 -7.77 -16.16
C PHE A 112 -1.30 -6.64 -16.89
N THR A 113 -0.76 -6.94 -18.07
CA THR A 113 -0.08 -5.92 -18.90
C THR A 113 -1.10 -4.93 -19.47
N VAL A 114 -0.90 -3.66 -19.11
CA VAL A 114 -1.62 -2.50 -19.65
C VAL A 114 -0.80 -1.89 -20.78
N VAL A 115 -1.47 -1.45 -21.83
CA VAL A 115 -0.86 -0.74 -22.96
C VAL A 115 -1.68 0.52 -23.20
N ARG A 116 -1.06 1.69 -23.08
CA ARG A 116 -1.70 3.00 -23.30
C ARG A 116 -1.11 3.63 -24.56
N SER A 117 -1.88 4.47 -25.23
CA SER A 117 -1.45 5.07 -26.49
C SER A 117 -2.14 6.40 -26.76
N PHE A 118 -1.43 7.30 -27.42
CA PHE A 118 -1.88 8.67 -27.66
C PHE A 118 -1.38 9.18 -29.01
N THR A 119 -2.05 10.19 -29.55
CA THR A 119 -1.54 10.98 -30.67
C THR A 119 -0.50 11.98 -30.19
N GLU A 120 0.43 12.39 -31.06
CA GLU A 120 1.58 13.24 -30.68
C GLU A 120 1.28 14.40 -29.71
N ALA A 121 1.96 14.40 -28.56
CA ALA A 121 2.12 15.55 -27.67
C ALA A 121 3.61 15.96 -27.59
N ASP A 122 3.91 17.09 -26.96
CA ASP A 122 5.30 17.51 -26.65
C ASP A 122 5.70 17.11 -25.21
N LYS A 123 4.73 17.13 -24.30
CA LYS A 123 4.80 16.62 -22.92
C LYS A 123 3.42 16.05 -22.60
N ASP A 124 3.36 14.92 -21.89
CA ASP A 124 2.11 14.30 -21.46
C ASP A 124 2.23 13.70 -20.04
N GLU A 125 1.10 13.61 -19.34
CA GLU A 125 1.03 13.23 -17.92
C GLU A 125 -0.04 12.17 -17.68
N TRP A 126 0.37 11.00 -17.18
CA TRP A 126 -0.52 9.84 -17.10
C TRP A 126 -0.77 9.32 -15.69
N ASP A 127 -1.99 8.84 -15.54
CA ASP A 127 -2.51 8.05 -14.43
C ASP A 127 -2.86 6.65 -15.00
N VAL A 128 -2.24 5.61 -14.45
CA VAL A 128 -2.31 4.24 -14.97
C VAL A 128 -2.62 3.27 -13.84
N VAL A 129 -3.75 2.57 -13.96
CA VAL A 129 -4.16 1.50 -13.04
C VAL A 129 -3.70 0.16 -13.61
N MET A 130 -2.92 -0.61 -12.83
CA MET A 130 -2.61 -2.01 -13.15
C MET A 130 -3.31 -2.96 -12.19
N ILE A 131 -4.04 -3.93 -12.73
CA ILE A 131 -4.83 -4.89 -11.97
C ILE A 131 -3.94 -6.08 -11.58
N SER A 132 -3.98 -6.47 -10.30
CA SER A 132 -3.28 -7.66 -9.84
C SER A 132 -4.01 -8.92 -10.32
N LYS A 133 -3.25 -9.96 -10.67
CA LYS A 133 -3.79 -11.28 -11.03
C LYS A 133 -4.47 -11.99 -9.83
N ASN A 134 -4.26 -11.47 -8.62
CA ASN A 134 -4.92 -11.91 -7.39
C ASN A 134 -6.10 -11.01 -6.98
N ASP A 135 -6.45 -9.99 -7.77
CA ASP A 135 -7.59 -9.11 -7.47
C ASP A 135 -8.90 -9.81 -7.83
N VAL A 136 -9.45 -10.54 -6.85
CA VAL A 136 -10.67 -11.35 -7.01
C VAL A 136 -11.93 -10.53 -7.31
N SER A 137 -11.88 -9.19 -7.27
CA SER A 137 -13.02 -8.35 -7.69
C SER A 137 -13.26 -8.46 -9.19
N SER A 138 -12.20 -8.32 -9.99
CA SER A 138 -12.23 -8.22 -11.46
C SER A 138 -11.50 -9.36 -12.18
N ALA A 139 -10.68 -10.13 -11.46
CA ALA A 139 -9.83 -11.18 -12.02
C ALA A 139 -10.10 -12.57 -11.42
N THR A 140 -9.78 -13.60 -12.21
CA THR A 140 -9.91 -15.01 -11.84
C THR A 140 -8.76 -15.83 -12.46
N SER A 141 -8.43 -16.98 -11.89
CA SER A 141 -7.38 -17.86 -12.45
C SER A 141 -7.67 -19.33 -12.18
N GLU A 142 -7.28 -20.20 -13.12
CA GLU A 142 -7.45 -21.65 -13.02
C GLU A 142 -6.28 -22.41 -13.66
N SER A 143 -6.01 -23.62 -13.16
CA SER A 143 -4.98 -24.52 -13.69
C SER A 143 -5.58 -25.90 -13.96
N TYR A 144 -5.55 -26.33 -15.22
CA TYR A 144 -6.26 -27.50 -15.73
C TYR A 144 -5.46 -28.23 -16.81
N LYS A 145 -5.96 -29.36 -17.34
CA LYS A 145 -5.28 -30.10 -18.43
C LYS A 145 -5.76 -29.63 -19.80
N SER A 146 -4.82 -29.55 -20.75
CA SER A 146 -5.08 -29.08 -22.12
C SER A 146 -6.13 -29.90 -22.90
N ASN A 147 -6.48 -31.10 -22.43
CA ASN A 147 -7.51 -31.97 -23.00
C ASN A 147 -8.88 -31.86 -22.30
N GLU A 148 -9.00 -30.96 -21.32
CA GLU A 148 -10.23 -30.65 -20.60
C GLU A 148 -10.90 -29.41 -21.22
N LYS A 149 -12.23 -29.33 -21.08
CA LYS A 149 -13.02 -28.13 -21.40
C LYS A 149 -13.32 -27.45 -20.07
N VAL A 150 -13.03 -26.16 -19.96
CA VAL A 150 -13.05 -25.41 -18.69
C VAL A 150 -13.74 -24.07 -18.90
N THR A 151 -14.50 -23.61 -17.90
CA THR A 151 -15.15 -22.29 -17.92
C THR A 151 -14.58 -21.47 -16.78
N LEU A 152 -13.89 -20.38 -17.11
CA LEU A 152 -13.52 -19.36 -16.14
C LEU A 152 -14.68 -18.37 -15.99
N GLU A 153 -14.87 -17.84 -14.79
CA GLU A 153 -15.91 -16.85 -14.46
C GLU A 153 -15.35 -15.82 -13.46
N THR A 154 -15.58 -14.53 -13.72
CA THR A 154 -15.32 -13.42 -12.77
C THR A 154 -16.55 -13.17 -11.88
N LEU A 155 -16.39 -12.44 -10.77
CA LEU A 155 -17.52 -12.16 -9.86
C LEU A 155 -18.66 -11.37 -10.54
N ASP A 156 -18.33 -10.55 -11.54
CA ASP A 156 -19.30 -9.76 -12.32
C ASP A 156 -20.03 -10.59 -13.41
N GLY A 157 -19.72 -11.90 -13.51
CA GLY A 157 -20.39 -12.83 -14.40
C GLY A 157 -19.87 -12.83 -15.85
N MET A 158 -18.67 -12.31 -16.09
CA MET A 158 -18.01 -12.52 -17.38
C MET A 158 -17.39 -13.91 -17.43
N GLN A 159 -17.69 -14.67 -18.49
CA GLN A 159 -17.27 -16.07 -18.61
C GLN A 159 -16.46 -16.31 -19.89
N VAL A 160 -15.47 -17.20 -19.79
CA VAL A 160 -14.65 -17.67 -20.91
C VAL A 160 -14.64 -19.18 -20.93
N GLU A 161 -15.18 -19.78 -21.99
CA GLU A 161 -15.19 -21.22 -22.20
C GLU A 161 -13.99 -21.66 -23.04
N MET A 162 -13.03 -22.29 -22.37
CA MET A 162 -11.74 -22.70 -22.91
C MET A 162 -11.84 -24.09 -23.59
N PRO A 163 -11.37 -24.23 -24.84
CA PRO A 163 -11.56 -25.46 -25.62
C PRO A 163 -10.63 -26.61 -25.21
N ALA A 164 -11.13 -27.84 -25.29
CA ALA A 164 -10.31 -29.04 -25.18
C ALA A 164 -9.42 -29.25 -26.42
N ASP A 165 -8.19 -29.74 -26.19
CA ASP A 165 -7.14 -29.96 -27.19
C ASP A 165 -6.94 -28.73 -28.08
N GLY A 166 -6.91 -27.54 -27.45
CA GLY A 166 -7.10 -26.24 -28.11
C GLY A 166 -5.87 -25.33 -28.16
N TYR A 167 -4.70 -25.78 -27.71
CA TYR A 167 -3.60 -24.89 -27.31
C TYR A 167 -2.34 -25.09 -28.16
N LYS A 168 -1.60 -24.01 -28.41
CA LYS A 168 -0.25 -23.99 -28.98
C LYS A 168 0.68 -23.14 -28.11
N ASN A 169 1.97 -23.45 -28.10
CA ASN A 169 2.98 -22.55 -27.55
C ASN A 169 3.07 -21.28 -28.41
N ALA A 170 2.90 -20.10 -27.82
CA ALA A 170 2.74 -18.85 -28.56
C ALA A 170 3.98 -18.46 -29.38
N ALA A 171 5.18 -18.78 -28.88
CA ALA A 171 6.44 -18.41 -29.53
C ALA A 171 6.86 -19.34 -30.67
N THR A 172 6.53 -20.63 -30.57
CA THR A 172 6.95 -21.67 -31.55
C THR A 172 5.83 -22.14 -32.47
N GLY A 173 4.57 -21.86 -32.15
CA GLY A 173 3.39 -22.37 -32.86
C GLY A 173 3.15 -23.87 -32.71
N ALA A 174 3.98 -24.60 -31.95
CA ALA A 174 3.82 -26.03 -31.73
C ALA A 174 2.60 -26.33 -30.85
N ALA A 175 1.80 -27.34 -31.22
CA ALA A 175 0.66 -27.78 -30.44
C ALA A 175 1.09 -28.19 -29.01
N TYR A 176 0.37 -27.69 -28.01
CA TYR A 176 0.68 -27.86 -26.60
C TYR A 176 -0.21 -28.94 -25.96
N ASN A 177 0.42 -29.84 -25.20
CA ASN A 177 -0.26 -30.87 -24.43
C ASN A 177 0.34 -30.90 -23.03
N GLY A 178 -0.44 -30.59 -21.99
CA GLY A 178 0.07 -30.47 -20.62
C GLY A 178 -0.89 -29.78 -19.66
N THR A 179 -0.32 -29.09 -18.65
CA THR A 179 -1.10 -28.21 -17.76
C THR A 179 -1.16 -26.81 -18.37
N VAL A 180 -2.36 -26.26 -18.49
CA VAL A 180 -2.61 -24.86 -18.87
C VAL A 180 -2.93 -24.11 -17.59
N ASN A 181 -2.21 -23.03 -17.34
CA ASN A 181 -2.59 -22.02 -16.36
C ASN A 181 -3.24 -20.87 -17.13
N THR A 182 -4.44 -20.46 -16.74
CA THR A 182 -5.20 -19.39 -17.39
C THR A 182 -5.55 -18.34 -16.35
N GLU A 183 -5.27 -17.08 -16.66
CA GLU A 183 -5.50 -15.91 -15.83
C GLU A 183 -6.37 -14.95 -16.65
N MET A 184 -7.50 -14.54 -16.10
CA MET A 184 -8.50 -13.73 -16.78
C MET A 184 -8.81 -12.48 -15.96
N VAL A 185 -9.05 -11.36 -16.63
CA VAL A 185 -9.63 -10.14 -16.04
C VAL A 185 -10.78 -9.64 -16.89
N TYR A 186 -11.79 -9.07 -16.25
CA TYR A 186 -12.89 -8.33 -16.85
C TYR A 186 -12.79 -6.85 -16.46
N LEU A 187 -13.04 -5.94 -17.39
CA LEU A 187 -13.22 -4.51 -17.10
C LEU A 187 -14.69 -4.17 -17.41
N ASP A 188 -15.44 -3.87 -16.36
CA ASP A 188 -16.80 -3.33 -16.50
C ASP A 188 -16.72 -1.87 -16.94
N PRO A 189 -17.42 -1.45 -18.02
CA PRO A 189 -17.48 -0.04 -18.43
C PRO A 189 -18.13 0.90 -17.41
N ASP A 190 -18.80 0.36 -16.38
CA ASP A 190 -19.37 1.12 -15.26
C ASP A 190 -18.40 1.27 -14.07
N ASP A 191 -17.18 0.69 -14.12
CA ASP A 191 -16.15 0.87 -13.09
C ASP A 191 -15.57 2.31 -13.11
N ASP A 192 -15.41 2.91 -11.92
CA ASP A 192 -14.93 4.29 -11.77
C ASP A 192 -13.52 4.54 -12.35
N ASN A 193 -12.70 3.50 -12.45
CA ASN A 193 -11.34 3.49 -12.97
C ASN A 193 -11.22 2.92 -14.40
N PHE A 194 -12.33 2.51 -15.05
CA PHE A 194 -12.35 1.87 -16.37
C PHE A 194 -11.44 2.58 -17.39
N ALA A 195 -11.52 3.92 -17.47
CA ALA A 195 -10.73 4.73 -18.40
C ALA A 195 -9.21 4.69 -18.13
N SER A 196 -8.77 4.49 -16.87
CA SER A 196 -7.36 4.33 -16.49
C SER A 196 -6.84 2.89 -16.68
N MET A 197 -7.74 1.89 -16.65
CA MET A 197 -7.43 0.46 -16.82
C MET A 197 -7.41 0.02 -18.30
N MET A 198 -8.24 0.62 -19.15
CA MET A 198 -8.48 0.13 -20.50
C MET A 198 -7.25 0.23 -21.44
N PRO A 199 -7.08 -0.74 -22.37
CA PRO A 199 -6.12 -0.65 -23.45
C PRO A 199 -6.35 0.57 -24.35
N GLY A 200 -5.25 1.19 -24.76
CA GLY A 200 -5.24 2.42 -25.52
C GLY A 200 -5.51 3.65 -24.66
N GLY A 201 -6.58 3.64 -23.87
CA GLY A 201 -7.00 4.75 -23.01
C GLY A 201 -7.93 5.77 -23.68
N ASP A 202 -8.32 5.55 -24.95
CA ASP A 202 -9.12 6.49 -25.75
C ASP A 202 -10.23 5.82 -26.59
N LEU A 203 -10.46 4.51 -26.45
CA LEU A 203 -11.45 3.73 -27.22
C LEU A 203 -11.35 3.91 -28.76
N ALA A 204 -10.15 4.23 -29.27
CA ALA A 204 -9.91 4.42 -30.70
C ALA A 204 -9.78 3.08 -31.45
N ALA A 205 -10.59 2.91 -32.49
CA ALA A 205 -10.65 1.66 -33.26
C ALA A 205 -10.63 1.86 -34.77
N VAL A 206 -10.32 0.78 -35.49
CA VAL A 206 -10.31 0.68 -36.96
C VAL A 206 -11.14 -0.53 -37.39
N ARG A 207 -12.12 -0.31 -38.26
CA ARG A 207 -13.02 -1.37 -38.75
C ARG A 207 -12.35 -2.24 -39.81
N SER A 208 -12.98 -3.36 -40.15
CA SER A 208 -12.53 -4.27 -41.21
C SER A 208 -12.39 -3.64 -42.61
N ASP A 209 -13.03 -2.49 -42.87
CA ASP A 209 -12.88 -1.69 -44.09
C ASP A 209 -11.79 -0.60 -44.02
N ASN A 210 -11.09 -0.47 -42.88
CA ASN A 210 -10.13 0.57 -42.50
C ASN A 210 -10.73 1.96 -42.17
N SER A 211 -12.04 2.06 -41.93
CA SER A 211 -12.61 3.29 -41.35
C SER A 211 -12.24 3.44 -39.87
N GLU A 212 -11.91 4.66 -39.45
CA GLU A 212 -11.64 5.00 -38.06
C GLU A 212 -12.95 5.32 -37.31
N VAL A 213 -13.16 4.68 -36.16
CA VAL A 213 -14.35 4.85 -35.31
C VAL A 213 -13.99 5.16 -33.87
N GLN A 214 -15.00 5.58 -33.10
CA GLN A 214 -15.01 5.64 -31.65
C GLN A 214 -15.84 4.47 -31.14
N LEU A 215 -15.37 3.77 -30.12
CA LEU A 215 -16.13 2.70 -29.51
C LEU A 215 -17.00 3.19 -28.33
N VAL A 216 -18.12 2.51 -28.13
CA VAL A 216 -18.97 2.52 -26.94
C VAL A 216 -18.90 1.11 -26.34
N SER A 217 -18.35 0.98 -25.14
CA SER A 217 -18.03 -0.33 -24.59
C SER A 217 -19.14 -0.98 -23.79
N TYR A 218 -19.28 -2.30 -23.97
CA TYR A 218 -20.13 -3.18 -23.17
C TYR A 218 -19.29 -4.14 -22.30
N GLY A 219 -17.96 -4.05 -22.33
CA GLY A 219 -17.07 -4.87 -21.50
C GLY A 219 -15.80 -5.34 -22.23
N MET A 220 -14.67 -5.24 -21.53
CA MET A 220 -13.37 -5.74 -22.00
C MET A 220 -12.95 -6.99 -21.21
N THR A 221 -12.21 -7.89 -21.84
CA THR A 221 -11.50 -8.96 -21.13
C THR A 221 -10.08 -9.19 -21.67
N LYS A 222 -9.18 -9.62 -20.80
CA LYS A 222 -7.89 -10.21 -21.17
C LYS A 222 -7.81 -11.61 -20.60
N VAL A 223 -7.27 -12.54 -21.39
CA VAL A 223 -6.96 -13.89 -20.97
C VAL A 223 -5.49 -14.16 -21.30
N ASP A 224 -4.66 -14.23 -20.26
CA ASP A 224 -3.28 -14.69 -20.36
C ASP A 224 -3.24 -16.21 -20.10
N MET A 225 -2.56 -16.97 -20.95
CA MET A 225 -2.35 -18.41 -20.76
C MET A 225 -0.85 -18.74 -20.70
N SER A 226 -0.46 -19.65 -19.82
CA SER A 226 0.89 -20.19 -19.75
C SER A 226 0.93 -21.71 -19.53
N ASP A 227 2.06 -22.33 -19.86
CA ASP A 227 2.35 -23.68 -19.39
C ASP A 227 2.90 -23.69 -17.95
N ALA A 228 3.11 -24.89 -17.40
CA ALA A 228 3.70 -25.10 -16.07
C ALA A 228 5.17 -24.62 -15.91
N SER A 229 5.79 -24.09 -16.96
CA SER A 229 7.12 -23.45 -16.93
C SER A 229 7.04 -21.94 -17.24
N GLY A 230 5.83 -21.37 -17.30
CA GLY A 230 5.60 -19.95 -17.57
C GLY A 230 5.69 -19.55 -19.05
N ASN A 231 5.86 -20.50 -19.99
CA ASN A 231 5.87 -20.15 -21.40
C ASN A 231 4.45 -19.78 -21.86
N LYS A 232 4.30 -18.62 -22.52
CA LYS A 232 3.00 -18.17 -23.04
C LYS A 232 2.40 -19.19 -24.02
N LEU A 233 1.11 -19.46 -23.86
CA LEU A 233 0.29 -20.26 -24.75
C LEU A 233 -0.68 -19.37 -25.53
N GLN A 234 -1.25 -19.92 -26.60
CA GLN A 234 -2.26 -19.28 -27.44
C GLN A 234 -3.23 -20.35 -27.95
N LEU A 235 -4.43 -19.97 -28.40
CA LEU A 235 -5.34 -20.88 -29.11
C LEU A 235 -4.69 -21.41 -30.39
N GLN A 236 -4.92 -22.70 -30.68
CA GLN A 236 -4.47 -23.36 -31.89
C GLN A 236 -5.32 -22.94 -33.10
N ASP A 237 -4.71 -22.85 -34.28
CA ASP A 237 -5.40 -22.41 -35.50
C ASP A 237 -6.64 -23.27 -35.80
N GLY A 238 -7.80 -22.61 -35.95
CA GLY A 238 -9.09 -23.27 -36.15
C GLY A 238 -9.76 -23.80 -34.87
N LYS A 239 -9.23 -23.44 -33.69
CA LYS A 239 -9.91 -23.56 -32.39
C LYS A 239 -10.38 -22.18 -31.96
N GLU A 240 -11.47 -22.17 -31.20
CA GLU A 240 -12.12 -20.96 -30.71
C GLU A 240 -12.44 -21.14 -29.22
N ALA A 241 -12.47 -20.04 -28.48
CA ALA A 241 -13.02 -19.95 -27.13
C ALA A 241 -14.33 -19.15 -27.17
N GLU A 242 -15.33 -19.55 -26.40
CA GLU A 242 -16.61 -18.83 -26.30
C GLU A 242 -16.52 -17.80 -25.16
N LEU A 243 -17.02 -16.60 -25.41
CA LEU A 243 -17.06 -15.48 -24.48
C LEU A 243 -18.51 -15.15 -24.17
N THR A 244 -18.86 -15.09 -22.88
CA THR A 244 -20.16 -14.61 -22.42
C THR A 244 -19.95 -13.33 -21.62
N PHE A 245 -20.38 -12.20 -22.19
CA PHE A 245 -20.32 -10.89 -21.56
C PHE A 245 -21.62 -10.59 -20.80
N PRO A 246 -21.56 -10.12 -19.54
CA PRO A 246 -22.71 -9.59 -18.84
C PRO A 246 -23.20 -8.30 -19.50
N ILE A 247 -24.41 -7.87 -19.18
CA ILE A 247 -24.90 -6.53 -19.58
C ILE A 247 -24.54 -5.55 -18.46
N PRO A 248 -23.75 -4.49 -18.73
CA PRO A 248 -23.41 -3.50 -17.72
C PRO A 248 -24.67 -2.80 -17.18
N GLU A 249 -24.63 -2.36 -15.93
CA GLU A 249 -25.78 -1.76 -15.23
C GLU A 249 -26.32 -0.53 -15.97
N SER A 250 -25.44 0.31 -16.51
CA SER A 250 -25.80 1.50 -17.28
C SER A 250 -26.53 1.20 -18.59
N PHE A 251 -26.52 -0.04 -19.08
CA PHE A 251 -27.28 -0.48 -20.26
C PHE A 251 -28.58 -1.23 -19.92
N LYS A 252 -28.83 -1.60 -18.66
CA LYS A 252 -30.04 -2.34 -18.27
C LYS A 252 -31.30 -1.49 -18.50
N GLY A 253 -32.27 -2.09 -19.20
CA GLY A 253 -33.51 -1.42 -19.58
C GLY A 253 -33.44 -0.52 -20.82
N LYS A 254 -32.26 -0.36 -21.46
CA LYS A 254 -32.14 0.24 -22.80
C LYS A 254 -32.50 -0.79 -23.89
N GLU A 255 -32.72 -0.32 -25.12
CA GLU A 255 -32.82 -1.19 -26.29
C GLU A 255 -31.43 -1.70 -26.66
N LEU A 256 -31.22 -3.02 -26.58
CA LEU A 256 -29.93 -3.66 -26.83
C LEU A 256 -29.86 -4.17 -28.29
N PRO A 257 -28.75 -3.94 -29.02
CA PRO A 257 -28.53 -4.54 -30.33
C PRO A 257 -28.66 -6.08 -30.31
N ALA A 258 -29.15 -6.67 -31.42
CA ALA A 258 -29.21 -8.13 -31.54
C ALA A 258 -27.81 -8.76 -31.68
N THR A 259 -26.88 -8.06 -32.32
CA THR A 259 -25.45 -8.41 -32.37
C THR A 259 -24.60 -7.15 -32.13
N ILE A 260 -23.41 -7.34 -31.56
CA ILE A 260 -22.38 -6.31 -31.36
C ILE A 260 -21.04 -6.86 -31.86
N PRO A 261 -20.22 -6.07 -32.57
CA PRO A 261 -18.88 -6.51 -33.00
C PRO A 261 -17.94 -6.83 -31.83
N LEU A 262 -17.10 -7.85 -32.03
CA LEU A 262 -15.96 -8.12 -31.17
C LEU A 262 -14.71 -7.44 -31.74
N TRP A 263 -13.79 -7.04 -30.86
CA TRP A 263 -12.56 -6.35 -31.22
C TRP A 263 -11.36 -7.00 -30.54
N SER A 264 -10.21 -7.02 -31.22
CA SER A 264 -8.91 -7.39 -30.63
C SER A 264 -7.99 -6.16 -30.56
N PHE A 265 -7.26 -5.98 -29.45
CA PHE A 265 -6.34 -4.84 -29.31
C PHE A 265 -4.99 -5.14 -29.94
N ASN A 266 -4.61 -4.33 -30.92
CA ASN A 266 -3.30 -4.42 -31.56
C ASN A 266 -2.27 -3.62 -30.76
N GLU A 267 -1.54 -4.30 -29.87
CA GLU A 267 -0.46 -3.72 -29.04
C GLU A 267 0.69 -3.08 -29.86
N SER A 268 0.76 -3.26 -31.19
CA SER A 268 1.76 -2.60 -32.06
C SER A 268 1.25 -1.31 -32.71
N THR A 269 -0.05 -1.09 -32.78
CA THR A 269 -0.66 0.15 -33.32
C THR A 269 -1.34 0.98 -32.23
N GLY A 270 -1.65 0.38 -31.08
CA GLY A 270 -2.41 0.99 -30.00
C GLY A 270 -3.89 1.18 -30.35
N LEU A 271 -4.44 0.38 -31.25
CA LEU A 271 -5.80 0.51 -31.77
C LEU A 271 -6.56 -0.81 -31.64
N TRP A 272 -7.86 -0.72 -31.42
CA TRP A 272 -8.78 -1.86 -31.51
C TRP A 272 -9.09 -2.19 -32.98
N GLU A 273 -9.04 -3.47 -33.35
CA GLU A 273 -9.29 -3.97 -34.69
C GLU A 273 -10.51 -4.90 -34.69
N GLU A 274 -11.44 -4.72 -35.63
CA GLU A 274 -12.73 -5.45 -35.69
C GLU A 274 -12.53 -6.93 -36.05
N GLU A 275 -12.93 -7.86 -35.17
CA GLU A 275 -12.71 -9.29 -35.31
C GLU A 275 -13.89 -10.15 -34.81
N GLY A 276 -14.99 -10.13 -35.56
CA GLY A 276 -16.16 -10.98 -35.32
C GLY A 276 -17.32 -10.24 -34.67
N GLU A 277 -18.27 -11.00 -34.10
CA GLU A 277 -19.45 -10.46 -33.42
C GLU A 277 -19.92 -11.42 -32.30
N ALA A 278 -20.63 -10.87 -31.33
CA ALA A 278 -21.39 -11.59 -30.32
C ALA A 278 -22.89 -11.33 -30.51
N THR A 279 -23.73 -12.30 -30.14
CA THR A 279 -25.19 -12.25 -30.26
C THR A 279 -25.84 -12.18 -28.89
N LEU A 280 -26.85 -11.33 -28.72
CA LEU A 280 -27.66 -11.22 -27.50
C LEU A 280 -28.51 -12.49 -27.33
N GLN A 281 -28.25 -13.26 -26.27
CA GLN A 281 -28.91 -14.51 -25.94
C GLN A 281 -29.20 -14.56 -24.43
N ASP A 282 -30.45 -14.83 -24.06
CA ASP A 282 -30.91 -14.98 -22.66
C ASP A 282 -30.47 -13.88 -21.66
N GLY A 283 -30.19 -12.66 -22.15
CA GLY A 283 -29.80 -11.51 -21.35
C GLY A 283 -28.29 -11.32 -21.17
N VAL A 284 -27.46 -11.98 -21.98
CA VAL A 284 -26.00 -11.83 -22.08
C VAL A 284 -25.58 -11.79 -23.57
N TYR A 285 -24.38 -11.30 -23.88
CA TYR A 285 -23.84 -11.40 -25.24
C TYR A 285 -22.87 -12.59 -25.34
N VAL A 286 -23.12 -13.49 -26.28
CA VAL A 286 -22.30 -14.68 -26.51
C VAL A 286 -21.63 -14.59 -27.89
N GLY A 287 -20.30 -14.72 -27.93
CA GLY A 287 -19.50 -14.69 -29.16
C GLY A 287 -18.24 -15.56 -29.03
N SER A 288 -17.42 -15.65 -30.08
CA SER A 288 -16.25 -16.54 -30.07
C SER A 288 -15.00 -15.88 -30.65
N VAL A 289 -13.84 -16.15 -30.05
CA VAL A 289 -12.53 -15.63 -30.47
C VAL A 289 -11.56 -16.74 -30.86
N LYS A 290 -10.69 -16.43 -31.83
CA LYS A 290 -9.70 -17.36 -32.42
C LYS A 290 -8.30 -17.23 -31.83
N HIS A 291 -8.06 -16.18 -31.06
CA HIS A 291 -6.85 -15.92 -30.29
C HIS A 291 -7.19 -14.98 -29.13
N PHE A 292 -6.32 -14.94 -28.14
CA PHE A 292 -6.40 -13.98 -27.05
C PHE A 292 -5.35 -12.89 -27.18
N SER A 293 -5.83 -11.66 -27.09
CA SER A 293 -5.09 -10.45 -26.76
C SER A 293 -5.88 -9.74 -25.65
N TRP A 294 -6.11 -8.43 -25.73
CA TRP A 294 -7.32 -7.86 -25.13
C TRP A 294 -8.48 -8.03 -26.11
N VAL A 295 -9.63 -8.50 -25.62
CA VAL A 295 -10.87 -8.63 -26.39
C VAL A 295 -11.91 -7.65 -25.84
N ASN A 296 -12.71 -7.07 -26.72
CA ASN A 296 -13.70 -6.07 -26.35
C ASN A 296 -15.04 -6.31 -27.06
N LEU A 297 -16.14 -6.04 -26.38
CA LEU A 297 -17.50 -6.11 -26.92
C LEU A 297 -18.05 -4.69 -27.07
N ASP A 298 -17.84 -4.08 -28.23
CA ASP A 298 -18.05 -2.64 -28.37
C ASP A 298 -18.91 -2.28 -29.58
N TRP A 299 -19.83 -1.34 -29.36
CA TRP A 299 -20.61 -0.73 -30.41
C TRP A 299 -19.82 0.42 -31.07
N PRO A 300 -19.57 0.37 -32.39
CA PRO A 300 -18.74 1.34 -33.09
C PRO A 300 -19.56 2.47 -33.75
N GLU A 301 -19.19 3.71 -33.44
CA GLU A 301 -19.81 4.94 -33.96
C GLU A 301 -18.75 5.84 -34.64
N SER A 302 -19.15 6.69 -35.58
CA SER A 302 -18.22 7.70 -36.13
C SER A 302 -17.74 8.67 -35.06
N ARG A 303 -16.54 9.22 -35.23
CA ARG A 303 -15.98 10.21 -34.29
C ARG A 303 -16.64 11.58 -34.40
N VAL A 304 -16.94 12.19 -33.25
CA VAL A 304 -17.22 13.63 -33.08
C VAL A 304 -16.12 14.24 -32.22
N THR A 305 -15.54 15.36 -32.63
CA THR A 305 -14.53 16.05 -31.79
C THR A 305 -15.23 16.80 -30.67
N CYS A 306 -14.88 16.51 -29.42
CA CYS A 306 -15.34 17.27 -28.27
C CYS A 306 -14.22 18.18 -27.75
N VAL A 307 -14.49 19.48 -27.64
CA VAL A 307 -13.58 20.47 -27.05
C VAL A 307 -14.19 21.01 -25.77
N ILE A 308 -13.52 20.75 -24.66
CA ILE A 308 -13.97 21.09 -23.32
C ILE A 308 -13.17 22.31 -22.83
N THR A 309 -13.79 23.16 -22.04
CA THR A 309 -13.12 24.25 -21.31
C THR A 309 -13.62 24.28 -19.88
N VAL A 310 -12.71 24.28 -18.91
CA VAL A 310 -13.06 24.33 -17.48
C VAL A 310 -12.65 25.68 -16.90
N LYS A 311 -13.60 26.34 -16.23
CA LYS A 311 -13.39 27.65 -15.59
C LYS A 311 -14.05 27.70 -14.23
N THR A 312 -13.50 28.52 -13.33
CA THR A 312 -14.17 28.83 -12.06
C THR A 312 -15.33 29.80 -12.26
N LYS A 313 -16.16 30.01 -11.22
CA LYS A 313 -17.25 31.00 -11.21
C LYS A 313 -16.77 32.44 -11.41
N THR A 314 -15.53 32.78 -11.01
CA THR A 314 -14.91 34.08 -11.37
C THR A 314 -14.30 34.14 -12.78
N GLY A 315 -14.32 33.02 -13.53
CA GLY A 315 -13.82 32.94 -14.90
C GLY A 315 -12.32 32.65 -15.03
N LYS A 316 -11.64 32.28 -13.94
CA LYS A 316 -10.26 31.75 -14.02
C LYS A 316 -10.28 30.42 -14.78
N VAL A 317 -9.29 30.17 -15.63
CA VAL A 317 -9.12 28.86 -16.28
C VAL A 317 -8.61 27.83 -15.27
N VAL A 318 -9.01 26.57 -15.44
CA VAL A 318 -8.63 25.47 -14.54
C VAL A 318 -7.82 24.45 -15.32
N PRO A 319 -6.47 24.46 -15.22
CA PRO A 319 -5.60 23.49 -15.87
C PRO A 319 -5.45 22.21 -15.05
N ARG A 320 -4.89 21.16 -15.66
CA ARG A 320 -4.48 19.89 -15.02
C ARG A 320 -5.60 19.16 -14.25
N THR A 321 -6.85 19.41 -14.62
CA THR A 321 -8.03 18.73 -14.06
C THR A 321 -8.47 17.61 -15.00
N ILE A 322 -8.74 16.43 -14.44
CA ILE A 322 -9.34 15.29 -15.13
C ILE A 322 -10.81 15.60 -15.38
N VAL A 323 -11.24 15.48 -16.63
CA VAL A 323 -12.64 15.55 -17.04
C VAL A 323 -13.04 14.18 -17.57
N HIS A 324 -14.09 13.60 -17.00
CA HIS A 324 -14.70 12.36 -17.45
C HIS A 324 -15.65 12.68 -18.60
N VAL A 325 -15.60 11.86 -19.65
CA VAL A 325 -16.30 12.06 -20.93
C VAL A 325 -16.87 10.71 -21.34
N GLY A 326 -18.05 10.39 -20.79
CA GLY A 326 -18.61 9.03 -20.85
C GLY A 326 -17.61 8.02 -20.29
N GLN A 327 -17.23 7.04 -21.12
CA GLN A 327 -16.30 5.95 -20.78
C GLN A 327 -14.80 6.31 -20.94
N THR A 328 -14.48 7.57 -21.22
CA THR A 328 -13.11 8.06 -21.44
C THR A 328 -12.81 9.25 -20.54
N THR A 329 -11.55 9.65 -20.44
CA THR A 329 -11.13 10.86 -19.72
C THR A 329 -10.30 11.78 -20.61
N ALA A 330 -10.24 13.07 -20.26
CA ALA A 330 -9.37 14.05 -20.88
C ALA A 330 -8.85 15.04 -19.82
N VAL A 331 -7.57 15.40 -19.91
CA VAL A 331 -6.94 16.34 -18.97
C VAL A 331 -6.90 17.74 -19.58
N THR A 332 -7.21 18.75 -18.77
CA THR A 332 -7.14 20.16 -19.21
C THR A 332 -5.70 20.68 -19.30
N ASN A 333 -5.39 21.36 -20.40
CA ASN A 333 -4.10 22.00 -20.64
C ASN A 333 -3.95 23.32 -19.83
N ALA A 334 -2.85 24.05 -20.04
CA ALA A 334 -2.56 25.31 -19.34
C ALA A 334 -3.62 26.42 -19.53
N GLU A 335 -4.38 26.41 -20.64
CA GLU A 335 -5.51 27.32 -20.88
C GLU A 335 -6.85 26.80 -20.33
N GLY A 336 -6.83 25.70 -19.55
CA GLY A 336 -8.03 25.04 -19.02
C GLY A 336 -8.86 24.33 -20.10
N ARG A 337 -8.24 23.90 -21.20
CA ARG A 337 -8.91 23.26 -22.34
C ARG A 337 -8.50 21.82 -22.50
N ALA A 338 -9.46 20.94 -22.80
CA ALA A 338 -9.21 19.55 -23.16
C ALA A 338 -9.86 19.25 -24.53
N GLN A 339 -9.34 18.25 -25.24
CA GLN A 339 -9.94 17.76 -26.49
C GLN A 339 -9.88 16.23 -26.52
N CYS A 340 -10.99 15.61 -26.90
CA CYS A 340 -11.12 14.17 -27.09
C CYS A 340 -12.10 13.87 -28.24
N PHE A 341 -12.34 12.59 -28.51
CA PHE A 341 -13.41 12.14 -29.40
C PHE A 341 -14.55 11.53 -28.59
N ILE A 342 -15.77 11.76 -29.03
CA ILE A 342 -16.98 11.10 -28.51
C ILE A 342 -17.68 10.35 -29.65
N PRO A 343 -18.39 9.24 -29.35
CA PRO A 343 -19.19 8.50 -30.32
C PRO A 343 -20.32 9.37 -30.90
N GLU A 344 -20.58 9.23 -32.20
CA GLU A 344 -21.74 9.89 -32.81
C GLU A 344 -23.07 9.34 -32.29
N ASN A 345 -24.11 10.18 -32.37
CA ASN A 345 -25.51 9.86 -32.03
C ASN A 345 -25.76 9.25 -30.63
N THR A 346 -24.73 9.22 -29.79
CA THR A 346 -24.73 8.68 -28.44
C THR A 346 -24.74 9.82 -27.43
N ASP A 347 -25.64 9.74 -26.45
CA ASP A 347 -25.70 10.72 -25.36
C ASP A 347 -24.49 10.51 -24.42
N VAL A 348 -23.77 11.59 -24.11
CA VAL A 348 -22.55 11.56 -23.30
C VAL A 348 -22.62 12.63 -22.19
N ASP A 349 -22.42 12.21 -20.95
CA ASP A 349 -22.18 13.14 -19.84
C ASP A 349 -20.69 13.50 -19.76
N ILE A 350 -20.43 14.79 -19.55
CA ILE A 350 -19.10 15.35 -19.32
C ILE A 350 -19.07 15.89 -17.91
N CYS A 351 -18.28 15.31 -17.01
CA CYS A 351 -18.23 15.71 -15.61
C CYS A 351 -16.82 15.81 -15.04
N ILE A 352 -16.71 16.46 -13.89
CA ILE A 352 -15.53 16.44 -13.03
C ILE A 352 -16.00 15.82 -11.71
N LYS A 353 -15.56 14.59 -11.42
CA LYS A 353 -15.90 13.86 -10.20
C LYS A 353 -15.38 14.63 -8.97
N PRO A 354 -16.04 14.55 -7.80
CA PRO A 354 -15.63 15.28 -6.59
C PRO A 354 -14.15 15.12 -6.25
N GLN A 355 -13.62 13.88 -6.30
CA GLN A 355 -12.22 13.54 -6.02
C GLN A 355 -11.20 14.23 -6.93
N ASP A 356 -11.59 14.62 -8.14
CA ASP A 356 -10.74 15.33 -9.10
C ASP A 356 -10.80 16.87 -8.91
N TYR A 357 -11.61 17.35 -7.95
CA TYR A 357 -11.81 18.77 -7.67
C TYR A 357 -11.93 19.10 -6.18
N GLY A 358 -11.00 18.58 -5.36
CA GLY A 358 -10.92 18.91 -3.93
C GLY A 358 -12.12 18.40 -3.12
N ASN A 359 -12.63 17.22 -3.48
CA ASN A 359 -13.82 16.59 -2.90
C ASN A 359 -15.10 17.47 -2.96
N TYR A 360 -15.16 18.40 -3.92
CA TYR A 360 -16.31 19.29 -4.10
C TYR A 360 -17.59 18.55 -4.50
N SER A 361 -18.67 18.82 -3.77
CA SER A 361 -20.02 18.30 -4.04
C SER A 361 -21.05 19.45 -4.10
N PRO A 362 -22.04 19.43 -5.01
CA PRO A 362 -22.33 18.37 -5.99
C PRO A 362 -21.34 18.34 -7.16
N GLU A 363 -21.27 17.18 -7.82
CA GLU A 363 -20.52 17.00 -9.08
C GLU A 363 -20.90 18.07 -10.12
N VAL A 364 -19.90 18.55 -10.86
CA VAL A 364 -20.11 19.49 -11.97
C VAL A 364 -20.16 18.70 -13.28
N SER A 365 -21.36 18.55 -13.83
CA SER A 365 -21.61 17.81 -15.06
C SER A 365 -22.40 18.62 -16.11
N VAL A 366 -22.19 18.28 -17.38
CA VAL A 366 -22.90 18.84 -18.54
C VAL A 366 -23.22 17.71 -19.51
N HIS A 367 -24.52 17.49 -19.71
CA HIS A 367 -25.01 16.52 -20.68
C HIS A 367 -24.77 16.96 -22.14
N VAL A 368 -24.47 16.02 -23.01
CA VAL A 368 -24.31 16.18 -24.46
C VAL A 368 -25.21 15.16 -25.15
N ASN A 369 -26.36 15.61 -25.67
CA ASN A 369 -27.18 14.75 -26.52
C ASN A 369 -26.37 14.33 -27.76
N GLY A 370 -26.66 13.16 -28.31
CA GLY A 370 -26.02 12.60 -29.50
C GLY A 370 -25.88 13.59 -30.67
N VAL A 371 -24.69 13.62 -31.26
CA VAL A 371 -24.32 14.52 -32.37
C VAL A 371 -23.84 13.69 -33.56
N ALA A 372 -24.17 14.10 -34.78
CA ALA A 372 -23.73 13.40 -36.00
C ALA A 372 -22.21 13.47 -36.21
N GLY A 373 -21.64 12.39 -36.76
CA GLY A 373 -20.20 12.21 -37.00
C GLY A 373 -19.53 13.32 -37.81
N GLY A 374 -18.23 13.50 -37.57
CA GLY A 374 -17.40 14.53 -38.24
C GLY A 374 -17.66 15.97 -37.76
N GLY A 375 -18.59 16.18 -36.82
CA GLY A 375 -18.84 17.47 -36.18
C GLY A 375 -17.80 17.83 -35.11
N THR A 376 -17.91 19.07 -34.61
CA THR A 376 -17.21 19.52 -33.40
C THR A 376 -18.22 20.05 -32.40
N VAL A 377 -18.18 19.54 -31.17
CA VAL A 377 -18.94 20.02 -30.01
C VAL A 377 -18.01 20.84 -29.13
N GLN A 378 -18.50 21.97 -28.60
CA GLN A 378 -17.79 22.74 -27.57
C GLN A 378 -18.64 22.79 -26.30
N LYS A 379 -18.03 22.53 -25.15
CA LYS A 379 -18.67 22.55 -23.83
C LYS A 379 -17.81 23.30 -22.82
N GLU A 380 -18.47 24.01 -21.93
CA GLU A 380 -17.84 24.74 -20.83
C GLU A 380 -18.39 24.18 -19.50
N LEU A 381 -17.48 23.80 -18.60
CA LEU A 381 -17.82 23.41 -17.23
C LEU A 381 -17.43 24.55 -16.30
N VAL A 382 -18.36 24.96 -15.43
CA VAL A 382 -18.17 26.07 -14.49
C VAL A 382 -18.14 25.53 -13.06
N VAL A 383 -16.93 25.39 -12.53
CA VAL A 383 -16.64 24.88 -11.19
C VAL A 383 -16.58 26.02 -10.15
N PRO A 384 -16.69 25.78 -8.83
CA PRO A 384 -16.41 26.82 -7.84
C PRO A 384 -14.98 27.34 -7.93
N ASP A 385 -14.72 28.53 -7.37
CA ASP A 385 -13.37 28.96 -7.09
C ASP A 385 -12.86 28.21 -5.86
N MET A 386 -11.82 27.39 -6.06
CA MET A 386 -11.18 26.57 -5.04
C MET A 386 -9.81 27.15 -4.70
N ALA A 387 -9.42 27.03 -3.43
CA ALA A 387 -8.05 27.26 -3.01
C ALA A 387 -7.13 26.14 -3.52
N THR A 388 -5.90 26.49 -3.85
CA THR A 388 -4.87 25.56 -4.32
C THR A 388 -3.72 25.47 -3.32
N ILE A 389 -3.18 24.27 -3.16
CA ILE A 389 -1.99 23.98 -2.35
C ILE A 389 -0.90 23.58 -3.33
N LYS A 390 0.17 24.38 -3.41
CA LYS A 390 1.28 24.15 -4.35
C LYS A 390 2.62 24.21 -3.62
N GLY A 391 3.60 23.54 -4.20
CA GLY A 391 4.97 23.52 -3.69
C GLY A 391 5.89 22.83 -4.67
N LYS A 392 7.17 22.77 -4.31
CA LYS A 392 8.22 22.12 -5.11
C LYS A 392 9.02 21.17 -4.23
N VAL A 393 8.99 19.87 -4.54
CA VAL A 393 9.80 18.87 -3.85
C VAL A 393 11.25 18.96 -4.33
N VAL A 394 12.21 18.98 -3.39
CA VAL A 394 13.64 19.07 -3.70
C VAL A 394 14.39 17.91 -3.04
N ASN A 395 14.98 17.04 -3.87
CA ASN A 395 15.79 15.89 -3.45
C ASN A 395 17.29 16.14 -3.71
N LYS A 396 18.18 15.64 -2.86
CA LYS A 396 19.65 15.72 -3.01
C LYS A 396 20.19 14.77 -4.08
N ASP A 397 19.47 13.70 -4.41
CA ASP A 397 19.85 12.76 -5.48
C ASP A 397 19.52 13.30 -6.89
N GLY A 398 18.74 14.38 -6.99
CA GLY A 398 18.28 14.99 -8.24
C GLY A 398 16.95 14.44 -8.79
N SER A 399 16.37 13.41 -8.17
CA SER A 399 15.02 12.92 -8.48
C SER A 399 13.97 13.85 -7.89
N SER A 400 13.22 14.53 -8.76
CA SER A 400 12.16 15.46 -8.30
C SER A 400 10.77 14.81 -8.34
N LEU A 401 10.67 13.57 -8.84
CA LEU A 401 9.44 12.78 -8.87
C LEU A 401 9.09 12.25 -7.47
N SER A 402 7.82 12.41 -7.10
CA SER A 402 7.25 12.00 -5.81
C SER A 402 5.72 12.00 -5.92
N THR A 403 5.08 11.16 -5.12
CA THR A 403 3.61 11.15 -4.94
C THR A 403 3.23 12.02 -3.75
N VAL A 404 2.24 12.90 -3.90
CA VAL A 404 1.88 13.96 -2.94
C VAL A 404 0.38 14.00 -2.69
N TRP A 405 -0.06 14.04 -1.43
CA TRP A 405 -1.47 14.16 -1.03
C TRP A 405 -1.61 14.92 0.30
N ILE A 406 -2.82 15.36 0.61
CA ILE A 406 -3.17 15.98 1.90
C ILE A 406 -4.10 15.03 2.65
N GLU A 407 -3.74 14.68 3.89
CA GLU A 407 -4.63 14.03 4.85
C GLU A 407 -5.27 15.08 5.75
N TYR A 408 -6.60 15.03 5.90
CA TYR A 408 -7.37 15.97 6.72
C TYR A 408 -8.58 15.28 7.36
N GLY A 409 -8.65 15.31 8.70
CA GLY A 409 -9.68 14.54 9.44
C GLY A 409 -9.55 13.03 9.21
N LEU A 410 -10.40 12.46 8.34
CA LEU A 410 -10.33 11.06 7.88
C LEU A 410 -10.08 10.91 6.39
N GLU A 411 -10.09 12.00 5.65
CA GLU A 411 -10.08 11.98 4.20
C GLU A 411 -8.67 12.27 3.70
N GLU A 412 -8.38 11.75 2.52
CA GLU A 412 -7.24 12.21 1.73
C GLU A 412 -7.72 12.85 0.43
N THR A 413 -6.99 13.84 -0.05
CA THR A 413 -7.12 14.28 -1.45
C THR A 413 -6.65 13.15 -2.37
N ARG A 414 -7.17 13.08 -3.61
CA ARG A 414 -6.57 12.24 -4.67
C ARG A 414 -5.05 12.44 -4.69
N LYS A 415 -4.31 11.33 -4.72
CA LYS A 415 -2.85 11.33 -4.80
C LYS A 415 -2.42 11.99 -6.12
N ALA A 416 -1.75 13.13 -6.02
CA ALA A 416 -1.09 13.79 -7.13
C ALA A 416 0.36 13.26 -7.24
N HIS A 417 1.03 13.58 -8.34
CA HIS A 417 2.47 13.41 -8.46
C HIS A 417 3.12 14.74 -8.87
N THR A 418 4.40 14.89 -8.57
CA THR A 418 5.19 16.04 -9.02
C THR A 418 5.56 15.91 -10.49
N ASP A 419 5.76 17.05 -11.16
CA ASP A 419 6.37 17.07 -12.48
C ASP A 419 7.90 16.86 -12.42
N LEU A 420 8.56 16.87 -13.59
CA LEU A 420 10.02 16.69 -13.71
C LEU A 420 10.84 17.75 -12.96
N ASP A 421 10.28 18.93 -12.68
CA ASP A 421 10.93 19.98 -11.88
C ASP A 421 10.64 19.80 -10.37
N GLY A 422 9.76 18.87 -9.98
CA GLY A 422 9.33 18.67 -8.60
C GLY A 422 8.11 19.48 -8.19
N ALA A 423 7.51 20.23 -9.10
CA ALA A 423 6.35 21.06 -8.79
C ALA A 423 5.08 20.21 -8.70
N PHE A 424 4.23 20.52 -7.71
CA PHE A 424 2.88 19.96 -7.60
C PHE A 424 1.84 21.07 -7.36
N THR A 425 0.59 20.75 -7.63
CA THR A 425 -0.57 21.57 -7.25
C THR A 425 -1.74 20.64 -6.97
N ILE A 426 -2.33 20.77 -5.79
CA ILE A 426 -3.49 20.01 -5.30
C ILE A 426 -4.62 21.01 -5.01
N MET A 427 -5.86 20.65 -5.32
CA MET A 427 -7.02 21.43 -4.88
C MET A 427 -7.21 21.23 -3.38
N ALA A 428 -7.29 22.31 -2.61
CA ALA A 428 -7.65 22.22 -1.20
C ALA A 428 -9.06 21.61 -1.05
N PRO A 429 -9.35 20.85 0.02
CA PRO A 429 -10.68 20.32 0.27
C PRO A 429 -11.75 21.43 0.36
N ALA A 430 -12.90 21.23 -0.27
CA ALA A 430 -13.92 22.27 -0.44
C ALA A 430 -14.65 22.67 0.85
N ASP A 431 -14.69 21.79 1.83
CA ASP A 431 -15.52 21.86 3.04
C ASP A 431 -14.70 21.79 4.34
N TYR A 432 -13.36 21.74 4.25
CA TYR A 432 -12.46 21.64 5.40
C TYR A 432 -11.53 22.85 5.53
N THR A 433 -11.51 23.43 6.73
CA THR A 433 -10.50 24.39 7.17
C THR A 433 -9.97 23.98 8.55
N GLY A 434 -8.65 24.07 8.74
CA GLY A 434 -7.98 23.65 9.98
C GLY A 434 -6.67 22.93 9.69
N VAL A 435 -6.11 22.27 10.71
CA VAL A 435 -4.86 21.51 10.57
C VAL A 435 -5.08 20.30 9.65
N ALA A 436 -4.14 20.11 8.73
CA ALA A 436 -4.03 18.96 7.84
C ALA A 436 -2.55 18.55 7.70
N THR A 437 -2.29 17.40 7.10
CA THR A 437 -0.95 16.86 6.89
C THR A 437 -0.66 16.73 5.41
N LEU A 438 0.29 17.51 4.90
CA LEU A 438 0.93 17.23 3.62
C LEU A 438 1.73 15.93 3.76
N LYS A 439 1.47 14.97 2.88
CA LYS A 439 2.24 13.74 2.73
C LYS A 439 2.96 13.76 1.39
N ILE A 440 4.21 13.34 1.39
CA ILE A 440 5.04 13.14 0.20
C ILE A 440 5.67 11.75 0.34
N ARG A 441 5.56 10.92 -0.69
CA ARG A 441 6.31 9.67 -0.83
C ARG A 441 7.34 9.86 -1.93
N ALA A 442 8.61 9.81 -1.56
CA ALA A 442 9.74 10.05 -2.45
C ALA A 442 10.07 8.81 -3.30
N ALA A 443 10.85 8.99 -4.37
CA ALA A 443 11.24 7.92 -5.29
C ALA A 443 11.99 6.75 -4.62
N ASN A 444 12.69 6.99 -3.50
CA ASN A 444 13.34 5.95 -2.69
C ASN A 444 12.36 5.18 -1.77
N GLY A 445 11.12 5.64 -1.64
CA GLY A 445 10.05 5.02 -0.85
C GLY A 445 9.87 5.63 0.53
N GLU A 446 10.72 6.57 0.92
CA GLU A 446 10.61 7.29 2.20
C GLU A 446 9.39 8.22 2.18
N TYR A 447 8.73 8.33 3.33
CA TYR A 447 7.66 9.28 3.55
C TYR A 447 8.20 10.53 4.23
N PHE A 448 7.83 11.68 3.70
CA PHE A 448 7.96 12.97 4.35
C PHE A 448 6.55 13.47 4.70
N THR A 449 6.40 14.06 5.89
CA THR A 449 5.12 14.62 6.33
C THR A 449 5.33 16.02 6.86
N LYS A 450 4.40 16.94 6.58
CA LYS A 450 4.45 18.33 7.06
C LYS A 450 3.06 18.79 7.46
N ALA A 451 2.91 19.24 8.69
CA ALA A 451 1.68 19.89 9.11
C ALA A 451 1.47 21.20 8.31
N ILE A 452 0.24 21.40 7.84
CA ILE A 452 -0.20 22.61 7.15
C ILE A 452 -1.54 23.07 7.75
N GLU A 453 -1.85 24.36 7.63
CA GLU A 453 -3.14 24.91 8.04
C GLU A 453 -3.94 25.30 6.79
N LEU A 454 -5.07 24.62 6.57
CA LEU A 454 -6.00 24.89 5.49
C LEU A 454 -6.89 26.08 5.89
N THR A 455 -6.60 27.25 5.34
CA THR A 455 -7.32 28.50 5.66
C THR A 455 -8.54 28.76 4.76
N GLY A 456 -8.65 28.05 3.64
CA GLY A 456 -9.59 28.36 2.56
C GLY A 456 -9.05 29.36 1.52
N ASP A 457 -7.81 29.83 1.66
CA ASP A 457 -7.07 30.63 0.67
C ASP A 457 -5.98 29.79 -0.03
N ASP A 458 -5.43 30.28 -1.15
CA ASP A 458 -4.29 29.65 -1.84
C ASP A 458 -3.05 29.55 -0.93
N ILE A 459 -2.43 28.37 -0.86
CA ILE A 459 -1.24 28.07 -0.06
C ILE A 459 -0.04 27.79 -0.98
N ASP A 460 0.99 28.62 -0.87
CA ASP A 460 2.30 28.39 -1.49
C ASP A 460 3.28 27.88 -0.44
N LEU A 461 3.66 26.61 -0.55
CA LEU A 461 4.58 25.94 0.38
C LEU A 461 6.05 26.18 0.03
N GLY A 462 6.34 26.79 -1.13
CA GLY A 462 7.69 27.00 -1.65
C GLY A 462 8.45 25.70 -1.93
N ASP A 463 9.78 25.78 -1.84
CA ASP A 463 10.68 24.63 -1.93
C ASP A 463 10.61 23.79 -0.64
N ILE A 464 10.40 22.49 -0.78
CA ILE A 464 10.28 21.50 0.29
C ILE A 464 11.48 20.55 0.16
N ASP A 465 12.53 20.82 0.93
CA ASP A 465 13.72 19.96 1.05
C ASP A 465 13.39 18.74 1.91
N ILE A 466 13.05 17.62 1.27
CA ILE A 466 12.75 16.35 1.93
C ILE A 466 13.99 15.65 2.53
N ASN A 467 15.20 16.22 2.32
CA ASN A 467 16.47 15.69 2.80
C ASN A 467 16.99 16.43 4.04
N ALA A 468 16.27 17.44 4.51
CA ALA A 468 16.52 18.05 5.80
C ALA A 468 15.93 17.12 6.86
N LYS A 469 16.79 16.32 7.51
CA LYS A 469 16.44 15.25 8.49
C LYS A 469 15.26 15.61 9.41
N ILE A 470 14.05 15.32 8.94
CA ILE A 470 12.86 15.08 9.75
C ILE A 470 12.13 13.92 9.06
N GLU A 471 12.75 12.74 9.15
CA GLU A 471 12.06 11.47 8.95
C GLU A 471 10.95 11.39 10.00
N TYR A 472 9.72 11.78 9.66
CA TYR A 472 8.55 11.30 10.40
C TYR A 472 8.26 9.91 9.83
N LYS A 473 8.92 8.89 10.38
CA LYS A 473 8.51 7.50 10.15
C LYS A 473 7.05 7.34 10.59
N GLU A 474 6.39 6.28 10.15
CA GLU A 474 4.96 6.05 10.36
C GLU A 474 4.54 6.31 11.82
N GLY A 475 3.32 6.82 12.07
CA GLY A 475 2.85 7.17 13.43
C GLY A 475 2.37 8.61 13.58
N GLY A 476 3.00 9.57 12.90
CA GLY A 476 2.57 10.97 12.82
C GLY A 476 3.24 11.91 13.82
N VAL A 477 2.63 13.08 14.09
CA VAL A 477 3.20 14.14 14.92
C VAL A 477 2.14 14.81 15.80
N ILE A 478 2.54 15.16 17.03
CA ILE A 478 1.76 16.03 17.91
C ILE A 478 2.46 17.39 18.01
N LEU A 479 1.75 18.44 17.62
CA LEU A 479 2.17 19.83 17.79
C LEU A 479 1.80 20.29 19.20
N VAL A 480 2.73 20.96 19.86
CA VAL A 480 2.56 21.50 21.21
C VAL A 480 2.94 22.98 21.23
N THR A 481 1.96 23.87 21.26
CA THR A 481 2.16 25.32 21.32
C THR A 481 2.03 25.81 22.75
N THR A 482 3.12 26.27 23.37
CA THR A 482 3.12 26.84 24.72
C THR A 482 2.49 28.23 24.76
N ASP A 483 2.09 28.71 25.94
CA ASP A 483 1.47 30.04 26.13
C ASP A 483 2.37 31.25 25.72
N ASP A 484 3.64 31.02 25.35
CA ASP A 484 4.56 32.01 24.77
C ASP A 484 4.77 31.84 23.25
N ASP A 485 3.80 31.22 22.57
CA ASP A 485 3.71 30.96 21.13
C ASP A 485 4.86 30.11 20.53
N LYS A 486 5.69 29.46 21.36
CA LYS A 486 6.64 28.45 20.88
C LYS A 486 5.91 27.16 20.54
N THR A 487 6.14 26.64 19.34
CA THR A 487 5.65 25.31 18.96
C THR A 487 6.78 24.29 19.02
N TYR A 488 6.51 23.20 19.72
CA TYR A 488 7.32 21.99 19.77
C TYR A 488 6.64 20.89 18.99
N GLU A 489 7.42 20.02 18.37
CA GLU A 489 6.92 18.85 17.65
C GLU A 489 7.32 17.58 18.41
N LEU A 490 6.35 16.71 18.63
CA LEU A 490 6.54 15.38 19.20
C LEU A 490 6.28 14.35 18.09
N PRO A 491 7.31 13.99 17.29
CA PRO A 491 7.19 12.97 16.26
C PRO A 491 7.02 11.59 16.90
N ILE A 492 6.13 10.78 16.35
CA ILE A 492 5.92 9.38 16.76
C ILE A 492 6.61 8.50 15.73
N GLN A 493 7.74 7.91 16.10
CA GLN A 493 8.55 7.06 15.25
C GLN A 493 8.09 5.61 15.39
N MET A 494 7.18 5.12 14.55
CA MET A 494 6.82 3.68 14.50
C MET A 494 7.81 2.95 13.60
N GLU A 495 8.64 2.10 14.20
CA GLU A 495 9.36 1.07 13.45
C GLU A 495 8.50 -0.21 13.38
N ASN A 496 8.59 -0.95 12.28
CA ASN A 496 7.82 -2.17 12.08
C ASN A 496 8.37 -3.31 12.97
N ASN A 497 7.90 -3.34 14.22
CA ASN A 497 8.31 -4.27 15.27
C ASN A 497 7.10 -4.69 16.11
N PHE A 498 7.13 -5.89 16.70
CA PHE A 498 5.96 -6.50 17.36
C PHE A 498 5.48 -5.80 18.65
N ASP A 499 6.33 -4.95 19.24
CA ASP A 499 6.00 -4.17 20.44
C ASP A 499 5.44 -2.76 20.14
N ASN A 500 5.43 -2.31 18.87
CA ASN A 500 5.00 -0.97 18.48
C ASN A 500 3.55 -0.97 17.97
N GLY A 501 2.65 -0.25 18.64
CA GLY A 501 1.25 -0.12 18.24
C GLY A 501 0.26 0.14 19.37
N ALA A 502 -1.02 -0.02 19.07
CA ALA A 502 -2.13 0.27 19.97
C ALA A 502 -2.57 -0.94 20.81
N ILE A 503 -2.89 -0.67 22.07
CA ILE A 503 -3.36 -1.62 23.09
C ILE A 503 -4.67 -1.10 23.68
N ILE A 504 -5.72 -1.90 23.62
CA ILE A 504 -7.05 -1.56 24.13
C ILE A 504 -7.48 -2.62 25.15
N VAL A 505 -7.54 -2.26 26.44
CA VAL A 505 -7.95 -3.18 27.51
C VAL A 505 -8.93 -2.49 28.45
N ASP A 506 -10.15 -3.01 28.55
CA ASP A 506 -11.25 -2.40 29.32
C ASP A 506 -11.52 -0.93 28.90
N SER A 507 -11.24 0.03 29.78
CA SER A 507 -11.28 1.47 29.51
C SER A 507 -9.89 2.10 29.35
N MET A 508 -8.85 1.28 29.15
CA MET A 508 -7.50 1.74 28.86
C MET A 508 -7.26 1.74 27.34
N LEU A 509 -6.80 2.87 26.82
CA LEU A 509 -6.10 2.95 25.53
C LEU A 509 -4.64 3.27 25.80
N MET A 510 -3.75 2.57 25.13
CA MET A 510 -2.33 2.89 25.11
C MET A 510 -1.78 2.75 23.69
N VAL A 511 -0.82 3.59 23.33
CA VAL A 511 -0.01 3.46 22.11
C VAL A 511 1.44 3.51 22.53
N ILE A 512 2.24 2.56 22.05
CA ILE A 512 3.66 2.42 22.35
C ILE A 512 4.44 2.51 21.04
N SER A 513 5.56 3.21 21.05
CA SER A 513 6.60 3.03 20.05
C SER A 513 8.00 3.03 20.62
N SER A 514 8.88 2.23 20.02
CA SER A 514 10.28 2.09 20.39
C SER A 514 11.16 1.78 19.17
N THR A 515 12.43 2.19 19.24
CA THR A 515 13.41 2.00 18.16
C THR A 515 14.44 0.89 18.43
N ASN A 516 14.54 0.35 19.66
CA ASN A 516 15.58 -0.66 19.95
C ASN A 516 15.29 -1.66 21.10
N MET A 517 14.03 -1.94 21.46
CA MET A 517 13.68 -2.91 22.54
C MET A 517 14.10 -4.38 22.28
N GLY A 518 14.86 -4.66 21.23
CA GLY A 518 15.27 -6.00 20.80
C GLY A 518 16.55 -6.54 21.42
N SER A 519 17.48 -5.70 21.88
CA SER A 519 18.78 -6.16 22.40
C SER A 519 18.72 -6.48 23.89
N THR A 520 19.09 -7.70 24.27
CA THR A 520 19.36 -8.05 25.68
C THR A 520 20.74 -7.58 26.14
N GLU A 521 21.39 -6.70 25.38
CA GLU A 521 22.79 -6.28 25.57
C GLU A 521 22.90 -4.97 26.36
N ALA A 522 21.82 -4.17 26.44
CA ALA A 522 21.70 -2.95 27.27
C ALA A 522 21.77 -3.18 28.81
N MET A 523 22.23 -4.35 29.26
CA MET A 523 22.49 -4.71 30.66
C MET A 523 23.92 -5.25 30.86
N ALA A 524 24.79 -5.19 29.84
CA ALA A 524 26.22 -5.40 30.01
C ALA A 524 26.87 -4.11 30.54
N GLU A 525 27.63 -4.20 31.64
CA GLU A 525 28.12 -3.03 32.41
C GLU A 525 29.17 -2.14 31.69
N ASP A 526 29.52 -2.41 30.41
CA ASP A 526 30.72 -1.87 29.73
C ASP A 526 30.50 -1.33 28.29
N GLU A 527 29.28 -1.26 27.74
CA GLU A 527 29.01 -0.62 26.43
C GLU A 527 28.11 0.62 26.58
N GLU A 528 28.40 1.69 25.82
CA GLU A 528 27.53 2.88 25.79
C GLU A 528 26.17 2.49 25.17
N PRO A 529 25.03 2.81 25.80
CA PRO A 529 23.73 2.47 25.23
C PRO A 529 23.49 3.26 23.94
N ASP A 530 23.09 2.54 22.88
CA ASP A 530 22.56 3.16 21.67
C ASP A 530 21.40 4.13 22.00
N GLU A 531 21.12 5.09 21.11
CA GLU A 531 20.02 6.05 21.29
C GLU A 531 18.64 5.35 21.25
N GLU A 532 18.21 4.81 22.39
CA GLU A 532 16.86 4.28 22.58
C GLU A 532 15.83 5.40 22.69
N LEU A 533 14.87 5.38 21.76
CA LEU A 533 13.63 6.14 21.88
C LEU A 533 12.55 5.22 22.45
N LEU A 534 11.84 5.68 23.48
CA LEU A 534 10.59 5.11 23.95
C LEU A 534 9.53 6.20 24.03
N TRP A 535 8.46 6.05 23.26
CA TRP A 535 7.33 6.96 23.22
C TRP A 535 6.06 6.22 23.63
N VAL A 536 5.28 6.81 24.53
CA VAL A 536 4.03 6.21 25.03
C VAL A 536 2.94 7.25 25.17
N PHE A 537 1.74 6.93 24.68
CA PHE A 537 0.47 7.57 25.01
C PHE A 537 -0.37 6.61 25.87
N GLU A 538 -0.87 7.05 27.03
CA GLU A 538 -1.73 6.28 27.95
C GLU A 538 -3.00 7.08 28.27
N CYS A 539 -4.19 6.47 28.18
CA CYS A 539 -5.45 7.02 28.67
C CYS A 539 -6.22 5.97 29.49
N ASP A 540 -6.41 6.25 30.79
CA ASP A 540 -7.16 5.42 31.75
C ASP A 540 -8.70 5.47 31.58
N ASN A 541 -9.24 6.43 30.81
CA ASN A 541 -10.70 6.70 30.69
C ASN A 541 -11.18 6.71 29.23
N TYR A 542 -10.79 5.71 28.45
CA TYR A 542 -11.21 5.50 27.08
C TYR A 542 -12.58 4.79 27.01
N ASP A 543 -13.55 5.38 26.30
CA ASP A 543 -14.77 4.67 25.86
C ASP A 543 -14.57 4.19 24.42
N SER A 544 -14.20 2.91 24.29
CA SER A 544 -13.95 2.23 23.02
C SER A 544 -15.18 2.11 22.10
N ARG A 545 -16.39 2.40 22.59
CA ARG A 545 -17.63 2.39 21.77
C ARG A 545 -17.92 3.76 21.16
N MET A 546 -17.54 4.81 21.87
CA MET A 546 -17.67 6.19 21.42
C MET A 546 -16.43 6.66 20.63
N GLY A 547 -15.30 5.96 20.78
CA GLY A 547 -14.02 6.38 20.21
C GLY A 547 -13.54 7.68 20.86
N THR A 548 -13.64 7.79 22.20
CA THR A 548 -13.32 9.04 22.92
C THR A 548 -12.65 8.77 24.25
N GLY A 549 -11.74 9.65 24.68
CA GLY A 549 -11.26 9.69 26.06
C GLY A 549 -10.82 11.07 26.51
N THR A 550 -10.56 11.19 27.81
CA THR A 550 -10.12 12.44 28.47
C THR A 550 -9.07 12.16 29.53
N GLY A 551 -8.04 13.00 29.63
CA GLY A 551 -6.96 12.81 30.59
C GLY A 551 -5.95 11.76 30.11
N SER A 552 -5.07 12.16 29.20
CA SER A 552 -4.03 11.29 28.65
C SER A 552 -2.64 11.70 29.14
N PHE A 553 -1.71 10.76 29.14
CA PHE A 553 -0.30 10.97 29.44
C PHE A 553 0.48 10.64 28.18
N ILE A 554 1.25 11.59 27.68
CA ILE A 554 2.27 11.35 26.66
C ILE A 554 3.61 11.50 27.35
N TRP A 555 4.50 10.54 27.14
CA TRP A 555 5.90 10.70 27.51
C TRP A 555 6.81 10.11 26.45
N GLU A 556 7.95 10.76 26.28
CA GLU A 556 9.00 10.43 25.35
C GLU A 556 10.31 10.40 26.14
N LEU A 557 10.97 9.27 26.16
CA LEU A 557 12.32 9.09 26.71
C LEU A 557 13.29 8.90 25.54
N LYS A 558 14.38 9.67 25.55
CA LYS A 558 15.51 9.57 24.64
C LYS A 558 16.76 9.28 25.46
N SER A 559 17.21 8.03 25.40
CA SER A 559 18.45 7.60 26.02
C SER A 559 19.64 8.39 25.44
N PRO A 560 20.65 8.78 26.25
CA PRO A 560 20.74 8.53 27.70
C PRO A 560 20.09 9.62 28.59
N GLN A 561 19.77 10.82 28.07
CA GLN A 561 19.69 12.04 28.91
C GLN A 561 18.58 13.06 28.58
N LYS A 562 17.52 12.69 27.83
CA LYS A 562 16.38 13.60 27.56
C LYS A 562 15.02 12.97 27.81
N MET A 563 14.12 13.71 28.46
CA MET A 563 12.73 13.31 28.67
C MET A 563 11.77 14.46 28.33
N THR A 564 10.83 14.17 27.43
CA THR A 564 9.67 15.02 27.18
C THR A 564 8.45 14.41 27.87
N MET A 565 7.71 15.19 28.66
CA MET A 565 6.48 14.75 29.32
C MET A 565 5.34 15.74 29.05
N ALA A 566 4.23 15.23 28.54
CA ALA A 566 3.03 15.99 28.24
C ALA A 566 1.82 15.37 28.98
N LEU A 567 1.31 16.10 29.97
CA LEU A 567 0.08 15.76 30.68
C LEU A 567 -1.11 16.42 29.98
N VAL A 568 -1.81 15.64 29.17
CA VAL A 568 -3.01 16.06 28.44
C VAL A 568 -4.18 16.06 29.43
N ASN A 569 -4.50 17.22 30.00
CA ASN A 569 -5.48 17.34 31.09
C ASN A 569 -6.94 17.19 30.59
N LYS A 570 -7.93 17.27 31.49
CA LYS A 570 -9.36 17.09 31.16
C LYS A 570 -9.95 18.08 30.13
N THR A 571 -9.25 19.14 29.77
CA THR A 571 -9.68 20.11 28.75
C THR A 571 -9.21 19.76 27.34
N ALA A 572 -8.34 18.76 27.21
CA ALA A 572 -8.01 18.14 25.94
C ALA A 572 -8.75 16.80 25.80
N SER A 573 -9.28 16.59 24.60
CA SER A 573 -10.01 15.39 24.21
C SER A 573 -9.34 14.79 22.99
N PHE A 574 -9.34 13.46 22.94
CA PHE A 574 -8.96 12.74 21.73
C PHE A 574 -10.15 11.93 21.23
N THR A 575 -10.23 11.82 19.91
CA THR A 575 -11.14 10.93 19.21
C THR A 575 -10.33 9.82 18.55
N THR A 576 -10.88 8.61 18.56
CA THR A 576 -10.31 7.48 17.84
C THR A 576 -11.34 6.86 16.93
N ARG A 577 -10.85 6.21 15.88
CA ARG A 577 -11.65 5.33 15.03
C ARG A 577 -10.89 4.03 14.80
N ILE A 578 -11.64 2.94 14.67
CA ILE A 578 -11.09 1.60 14.46
C ILE A 578 -11.67 1.05 13.16
N SER A 579 -10.78 0.78 12.20
CA SER A 579 -11.08 0.19 10.90
C SER A 579 -9.90 -0.71 10.52
N ASP A 580 -10.19 -1.90 9.96
CA ASP A 580 -9.18 -2.83 9.40
C ASP A 580 -7.99 -3.11 10.32
N ASN A 581 -8.30 -3.34 11.61
CA ASN A 581 -7.35 -3.57 12.70
C ASN A 581 -6.33 -2.43 12.94
N LYS A 582 -6.61 -1.23 12.44
CA LYS A 582 -5.89 0.01 12.77
C LYS A 582 -6.70 0.91 13.69
N LEU A 583 -6.01 1.65 14.53
CA LEU A 583 -6.51 2.73 15.36
C LEU A 583 -6.03 4.06 14.75
N SER A 584 -6.94 4.85 14.24
CA SER A 584 -6.70 6.28 13.97
C SER A 584 -6.93 7.07 15.25
N LEU A 585 -6.09 8.07 15.53
CA LEU A 585 -6.16 8.93 16.70
C LEU A 585 -6.00 10.39 16.28
N ASP A 586 -6.98 11.22 16.65
CA ASP A 586 -6.92 12.68 16.59
C ASP A 586 -6.98 13.23 18.02
N MET A 587 -6.23 14.27 18.34
CA MET A 587 -6.27 14.94 19.65
C MET A 587 -6.25 16.46 19.50
N SER A 588 -7.00 17.14 20.37
CA SER A 588 -6.95 18.59 20.49
C SER A 588 -7.27 19.09 21.91
N GLY A 589 -6.69 20.22 22.28
CA GLY A 589 -7.03 20.99 23.49
C GLY A 589 -5.82 21.31 24.35
N ARG A 590 -6.03 21.69 25.62
CA ARG A 590 -4.95 22.15 26.51
C ARG A 590 -4.47 21.10 27.52
N GLY A 591 -3.18 21.16 27.83
CA GLY A 591 -2.48 20.29 28.77
C GLY A 591 -1.29 20.99 29.41
N VAL A 592 -0.48 20.23 30.17
CA VAL A 592 0.79 20.68 30.73
C VAL A 592 1.92 20.05 29.94
N PHE A 593 2.75 20.87 29.30
CA PHE A 593 3.97 20.47 28.60
C PHE A 593 5.20 20.73 29.46
N ILE A 594 6.06 19.72 29.59
CA ILE A 594 7.31 19.76 30.33
C ILE A 594 8.38 19.10 29.45
N ASN A 595 9.47 19.80 29.19
CA ASN A 595 10.64 19.28 28.49
C ASN A 595 11.85 19.36 29.45
N ILE A 596 12.49 18.23 29.72
CA ILE A 596 13.61 18.10 30.65
C ILE A 596 14.81 17.49 29.93
N GLU A 597 15.90 18.25 29.91
CA GLU A 597 17.24 17.77 29.55
C GLU A 597 18.03 17.63 30.86
N SER A 598 18.58 16.45 31.15
CA SER A 598 19.20 16.13 32.45
C SER A 598 20.43 15.24 32.27
N GLU A 599 21.57 15.68 32.81
CA GLU A 599 22.80 14.89 32.86
C GLU A 599 22.81 13.86 34.01
N ASP A 600 21.87 13.93 34.96
CA ASP A 600 21.74 12.97 36.08
C ASP A 600 20.93 11.72 35.66
N ASP A 601 21.47 10.52 35.92
CA ASP A 601 20.88 9.20 35.61
C ASP A 601 19.50 8.91 36.27
N TYR A 602 19.06 9.75 37.21
CA TYR A 602 17.83 9.55 37.99
C TYR A 602 16.95 10.82 38.01
N LEU A 603 16.03 10.90 37.05
CA LEU A 603 15.00 11.95 36.98
C LEU A 603 14.07 11.91 38.22
N GLN A 604 14.25 12.85 39.14
CA GLN A 604 13.41 12.97 40.33
C GLN A 604 12.12 13.76 40.06
N PHE A 605 11.06 13.05 39.67
CA PHE A 605 9.72 13.60 39.39
C PHE A 605 9.07 14.43 40.52
N ALA A 606 9.62 14.43 41.74
CA ALA A 606 8.98 14.99 42.93
C ALA A 606 8.90 16.52 43.00
N ASN A 607 9.55 17.26 42.08
CA ASN A 607 9.71 18.72 42.15
C ASN A 607 9.19 19.49 40.91
N ILE A 608 8.44 18.84 40.01
CA ILE A 608 7.96 19.47 38.77
C ILE A 608 6.68 20.28 39.04
N ASP A 609 6.73 21.59 38.78
CA ASP A 609 5.60 22.51 38.95
C ASP A 609 4.63 22.43 37.76
N MET A 610 3.59 21.60 37.91
CA MET A 610 2.60 21.35 36.86
C MET A 610 1.67 22.55 36.58
N GLU A 611 1.67 23.63 37.38
CA GLU A 611 0.81 24.79 37.12
C GLU A 611 1.38 25.75 36.05
N LYS A 612 2.66 25.58 35.66
CA LYS A 612 3.37 26.52 34.76
C LYS A 612 3.49 26.09 33.30
N GLY A 613 3.17 24.85 32.97
CA GLY A 613 3.42 24.28 31.63
C GLY A 613 2.24 24.36 30.65
N ASN A 614 1.27 25.25 30.84
CA ASN A 614 0.05 25.27 30.01
C ASN A 614 0.38 25.45 28.51
N ALA A 615 -0.09 24.50 27.70
CA ALA A 615 0.16 24.42 26.27
C ALA A 615 -1.07 23.87 25.53
N ASN A 616 -1.21 24.25 24.26
CA ASN A 616 -2.19 23.70 23.33
C ASN A 616 -1.58 22.53 22.54
N PHE A 617 -2.28 21.41 22.49
CA PHE A 617 -1.89 20.18 21.82
C PHE A 617 -2.79 19.96 20.61
N VAL A 618 -2.20 19.62 19.46
CA VAL A 618 -2.93 19.20 18.25
C VAL A 618 -2.17 18.07 17.56
N GLY A 619 -2.85 16.96 17.28
CA GLY A 619 -2.36 15.91 16.40
C GLY A 619 -3.54 15.30 15.66
N SER A 620 -3.37 14.94 14.38
CA SER A 620 -4.45 14.38 13.56
C SER A 620 -3.89 13.38 12.55
N GLY A 621 -4.71 12.41 12.13
CA GLY A 621 -4.30 11.37 11.18
C GLY A 621 -3.20 10.44 11.69
N MET A 622 -3.03 10.33 13.02
CA MET A 622 -2.04 9.42 13.62
C MET A 622 -2.62 8.00 13.59
N ASN A 623 -1.97 7.09 12.88
CA ASN A 623 -2.48 5.75 12.61
C ASN A 623 -1.56 4.68 13.19
N PHE A 624 -2.14 3.71 13.91
CA PHE A 624 -1.42 2.67 14.63
C PHE A 624 -2.06 1.30 14.41
N ASP A 625 -1.27 0.26 14.18
CA ASP A 625 -1.79 -1.12 14.21
C ASP A 625 -2.29 -1.47 15.61
N ILE A 626 -3.45 -2.13 15.72
CA ILE A 626 -3.92 -2.69 16.98
C ILE A 626 -3.17 -4.00 17.24
N LEU A 627 -2.23 -3.93 18.17
CA LEU A 627 -1.50 -5.11 18.64
C LEU A 627 -2.39 -5.99 19.52
N TYR A 628 -3.11 -5.40 20.47
CA TYR A 628 -3.92 -6.13 21.45
C TYR A 628 -5.26 -5.45 21.71
N HIS A 629 -6.32 -6.25 21.72
CA HIS A 629 -7.61 -5.86 22.26
C HIS A 629 -8.11 -6.91 23.25
N GLY A 630 -8.63 -6.48 24.41
CA GLY A 630 -8.98 -7.40 25.49
C GLY A 630 -9.87 -6.83 26.59
N ASN A 631 -10.32 -7.71 27.49
CA ASN A 631 -11.19 -7.38 28.61
C ASN A 631 -10.81 -8.18 29.86
N THR A 632 -10.78 -7.52 31.01
CA THR A 632 -10.63 -8.12 32.34
C THR A 632 -11.88 -8.90 32.71
N VAL A 633 -11.72 -10.14 33.18
CA VAL A 633 -12.79 -11.00 33.68
C VAL A 633 -12.52 -11.45 35.12
N ARG A 634 -13.56 -11.43 35.96
CA ARG A 634 -13.49 -11.75 37.40
C ARG A 634 -14.66 -12.67 37.78
N PRO A 635 -14.46 -13.99 37.95
CA PRO A 635 -13.24 -14.76 37.70
C PRO A 635 -13.06 -15.13 36.22
N LEU A 636 -11.83 -15.50 35.82
CA LEU A 636 -11.58 -16.25 34.58
C LEU A 636 -11.87 -17.73 34.84
N THR A 637 -12.77 -18.32 34.08
CA THR A 637 -13.13 -19.74 34.15
C THR A 637 -12.57 -20.53 32.97
N SER A 638 -12.37 -21.85 33.14
CA SER A 638 -11.84 -22.72 32.09
C SER A 638 -12.65 -22.71 30.79
N LYS A 639 -13.95 -22.40 30.84
CA LYS A 639 -14.82 -22.27 29.65
C LYS A 639 -14.49 -21.06 28.76
N GLN A 640 -13.83 -20.06 29.31
CA GLN A 640 -13.45 -18.81 28.62
C GLN A 640 -12.03 -18.88 28.04
N MET A 641 -11.24 -19.88 28.41
CA MET A 641 -9.91 -20.12 27.85
C MET A 641 -9.99 -20.72 26.44
N PRO A 642 -8.91 -20.64 25.62
CA PRO A 642 -8.79 -21.36 24.36
C PRO A 642 -9.14 -22.86 24.44
N ALA A 643 -9.66 -23.42 23.35
CA ALA A 643 -10.39 -24.69 23.38
C ALA A 643 -9.52 -25.89 23.81
N PHE A 644 -8.23 -25.85 23.45
CA PHE A 644 -7.26 -26.87 23.82
C PHE A 644 -6.98 -26.94 25.33
N ALA A 645 -7.05 -25.80 26.03
CA ALA A 645 -6.69 -25.67 27.43
C ALA A 645 -7.82 -26.03 28.41
N GLN A 646 -9.09 -25.85 27.99
CA GLN A 646 -10.27 -25.95 28.87
C GLN A 646 -10.40 -27.29 29.62
N LYS A 647 -9.95 -28.39 28.99
CA LYS A 647 -10.04 -29.76 29.53
C LYS A 647 -8.95 -30.09 30.56
N VAL A 648 -7.87 -29.31 30.58
CA VAL A 648 -6.67 -29.54 31.39
C VAL A 648 -6.63 -28.57 32.59
N PHE A 649 -6.89 -27.29 32.34
CA PHE A 649 -6.95 -26.27 33.39
C PHE A 649 -8.38 -26.11 33.90
N LEU A 650 -8.86 -27.10 34.65
CA LEU A 650 -10.19 -27.09 35.29
C LEU A 650 -10.28 -26.14 36.52
N LEU A 651 -9.58 -25.01 36.45
CA LEU A 651 -9.40 -24.07 37.56
C LEU A 651 -10.06 -22.72 37.24
N SER A 652 -10.53 -22.04 38.29
CA SER A 652 -11.00 -20.67 38.21
C SER A 652 -9.91 -19.75 38.77
N TYR A 653 -9.53 -18.73 38.02
CA TYR A 653 -8.59 -17.69 38.46
C TYR A 653 -9.41 -16.50 38.97
N PRO A 654 -9.08 -15.90 40.13
CA PRO A 654 -9.80 -14.74 40.66
C PRO A 654 -9.89 -13.57 39.65
N VAL A 655 -8.86 -13.44 38.81
CA VAL A 655 -8.75 -12.47 37.74
C VAL A 655 -8.24 -13.16 36.49
N GLY A 656 -8.68 -12.72 35.33
CA GLY A 656 -7.93 -12.93 34.11
C GLY A 656 -8.19 -11.85 33.07
N LEU A 657 -7.45 -11.93 31.99
CA LEU A 657 -7.57 -11.09 30.80
C LEU A 657 -7.90 -12.01 29.62
N LEU A 658 -9.01 -11.74 28.93
CA LEU A 658 -9.31 -12.32 27.63
C LEU A 658 -8.80 -11.36 26.57
N MET A 659 -8.05 -11.85 25.59
CA MET A 659 -7.36 -11.02 24.61
C MET A 659 -7.35 -11.65 23.22
N GLN A 660 -7.20 -10.79 22.23
CA GLN A 660 -6.98 -11.11 20.82
C GLN A 660 -5.91 -10.14 20.29
N SER A 661 -5.25 -10.51 19.19
CA SER A 661 -4.13 -9.78 18.61
C SER A 661 -4.05 -9.98 17.11
N LYS A 662 -3.41 -9.06 16.36
CA LYS A 662 -3.01 -9.33 14.98
C LYS A 662 -2.12 -10.57 14.84
N TYR A 663 -1.43 -10.96 15.92
CA TYR A 663 -0.54 -12.11 15.97
C TYR A 663 -1.18 -13.40 16.51
N PHE A 664 -2.39 -13.34 17.08
CA PHE A 664 -3.08 -14.54 17.54
C PHE A 664 -4.61 -14.42 17.65
N GLN A 665 -5.30 -15.48 17.25
CA GLN A 665 -6.76 -15.51 17.23
C GLN A 665 -7.41 -15.42 18.62
N LYS A 666 -6.86 -16.13 19.63
CA LYS A 666 -7.41 -16.17 21.00
C LYS A 666 -6.33 -16.34 22.06
N GLY A 667 -6.28 -15.43 23.02
CA GLY A 667 -5.44 -15.52 24.21
C GLY A 667 -6.24 -15.36 25.52
N SER A 668 -5.73 -15.98 26.58
CA SER A 668 -6.20 -15.74 27.94
C SER A 668 -5.04 -15.77 28.94
N ILE A 669 -5.00 -14.79 29.85
CA ILE A 669 -4.06 -14.78 30.98
C ILE A 669 -4.85 -14.90 32.28
N GLY A 670 -4.51 -15.88 33.13
CA GLY A 670 -5.10 -16.08 34.46
C GLY A 670 -4.13 -15.68 35.57
N PHE A 671 -4.59 -14.84 36.49
CA PHE A 671 -3.81 -14.33 37.63
C PHE A 671 -4.38 -14.86 38.95
N GLN A 672 -3.52 -15.39 39.82
CA GLN A 672 -3.93 -15.89 41.14
C GLN A 672 -2.81 -15.78 42.18
N ASN A 673 -3.20 -15.80 43.46
CA ASN A 673 -2.27 -16.10 44.54
C ASN A 673 -1.77 -17.55 44.44
N GLY A 674 -0.55 -17.83 44.88
CA GLY A 674 -0.02 -19.18 44.95
C GLY A 674 1.42 -19.26 45.40
N ASP A 675 1.93 -20.49 45.43
CA ASP A 675 3.30 -20.83 45.81
C ASP A 675 3.97 -21.68 44.71
N TYR A 676 5.22 -22.06 44.94
CA TYR A 676 5.95 -22.95 44.02
C TYR A 676 5.28 -24.32 43.80
N ASN A 677 4.46 -24.81 44.74
CA ASN A 677 3.69 -26.05 44.54
C ASN A 677 2.51 -25.84 43.57
N ARG A 678 1.86 -24.68 43.62
CA ARG A 678 0.84 -24.25 42.65
C ARG A 678 1.45 -24.14 41.24
N PHE A 679 2.63 -23.53 41.12
CA PHE A 679 3.41 -23.47 39.87
C PHE A 679 3.66 -24.87 39.28
N LYS A 680 4.29 -25.77 40.05
CA LYS A 680 4.56 -27.16 39.60
C LYS A 680 3.29 -27.90 39.18
N THR A 681 2.17 -27.66 39.86
CA THR A 681 0.87 -28.25 39.50
C THR A 681 0.39 -27.77 38.14
N LEU A 682 0.50 -26.48 37.85
CA LEU A 682 0.14 -25.90 36.54
C LEU A 682 1.09 -26.35 35.43
N ALA A 683 2.40 -26.37 35.66
CA ALA A 683 3.39 -26.90 34.72
C ALA A 683 3.12 -28.38 34.37
N THR A 684 2.85 -29.21 35.39
CA THR A 684 2.47 -30.62 35.20
C THR A 684 1.17 -30.78 34.42
N ASN A 685 0.21 -29.85 34.58
CA ASN A 685 -1.00 -29.82 33.78
C ASN A 685 -0.70 -29.40 32.33
N ALA A 686 0.10 -28.34 32.11
CA ALA A 686 0.50 -27.89 30.77
C ALA A 686 1.11 -29.03 29.93
N LEU A 687 1.99 -29.84 30.54
CA LEU A 687 2.59 -31.03 29.90
C LEU A 687 1.54 -32.03 29.36
N ARG A 688 0.35 -32.13 29.97
CA ARG A 688 -0.74 -33.02 29.53
C ARG A 688 -1.45 -32.55 28.26
N LEU A 689 -1.14 -31.35 27.76
CA LEU A 689 -1.63 -30.85 26.47
C LEU A 689 -0.89 -31.45 25.27
N GLY A 690 0.25 -32.13 25.51
CA GLY A 690 1.06 -32.73 24.44
C GLY A 690 1.83 -31.70 23.60
N LEU A 691 1.97 -30.47 24.08
CA LEU A 691 2.80 -29.44 23.46
C LEU A 691 4.29 -29.66 23.79
N PRO A 692 5.21 -29.45 22.84
CA PRO A 692 6.65 -29.41 23.11
C PRO A 692 7.00 -28.39 24.21
N LEU A 693 7.92 -28.76 25.10
CA LEU A 693 8.56 -27.84 26.04
C LEU A 693 9.65 -27.06 25.27
N ILE A 694 9.55 -25.74 25.24
CA ILE A 694 10.55 -24.85 24.62
C ILE A 694 11.44 -24.18 25.67
N SER A 695 10.92 -23.92 26.88
CA SER A 695 11.71 -23.38 27.99
C SER A 695 11.34 -23.96 29.36
N SER A 696 12.34 -24.09 30.21
CA SER A 696 12.20 -24.05 31.66
C SER A 696 13.34 -23.20 32.24
N MET A 697 13.01 -22.09 32.91
CA MET A 697 13.99 -21.17 33.51
C MET A 697 13.85 -21.10 35.04
N ASP A 698 15.02 -20.98 35.68
CA ASP A 698 15.23 -20.73 37.10
C ASP A 698 16.26 -19.57 37.16
N MET A 699 15.84 -18.41 37.67
CA MET A 699 16.53 -17.12 37.50
C MET A 699 17.52 -16.78 38.64
N GLY A 700 18.01 -17.80 39.34
CA GLY A 700 18.81 -17.75 40.60
C GLY A 700 19.71 -16.54 40.91
N GLN A 701 19.31 -15.71 41.89
CA GLN A 701 19.81 -15.77 43.28
C GLN A 701 18.93 -14.99 44.29
N GLY A 702 17.98 -15.69 44.93
CA GLY A 702 17.13 -15.18 46.02
C GLY A 702 15.77 -14.66 45.54
N ASP A 703 14.69 -14.98 46.26
CA ASP A 703 13.29 -14.72 45.85
C ASP A 703 13.05 -15.02 44.35
N ASP A 704 13.56 -16.18 43.91
CA ASP A 704 13.78 -16.46 42.49
C ASP A 704 12.50 -16.69 41.67
N MET A 705 12.51 -16.10 40.47
CA MET A 705 11.48 -16.26 39.45
C MET A 705 11.58 -17.60 38.71
N PHE A 706 10.43 -18.23 38.48
CA PHE A 706 10.30 -19.49 37.73
C PHE A 706 9.37 -19.35 36.53
N GLU A 707 9.77 -19.85 35.37
CA GLU A 707 8.94 -19.86 34.16
C GLU A 707 9.07 -21.18 33.39
N VAL A 708 7.98 -21.68 32.82
CA VAL A 708 7.98 -22.75 31.81
C VAL A 708 7.15 -22.35 30.61
N VAL A 709 7.67 -22.60 29.41
CA VAL A 709 7.06 -22.27 28.12
C VAL A 709 6.89 -23.52 27.28
N TYR A 710 5.66 -23.79 26.87
CA TYR A 710 5.30 -24.87 25.95
C TYR A 710 4.72 -24.27 24.67
N TYR A 711 5.24 -24.68 23.51
CA TYR A 711 4.75 -24.18 22.22
C TYR A 711 4.79 -25.27 21.13
N GLY A 712 3.76 -25.27 20.28
CA GLY A 712 3.67 -26.09 19.08
C GLY A 712 2.26 -26.10 18.51
N ASN A 713 2.09 -26.43 17.23
CA ASN A 713 0.78 -26.44 16.55
C ASN A 713 0.00 -25.11 16.73
N GLN A 714 0.68 -23.96 16.57
CA GLN A 714 0.15 -22.60 16.74
C GLN A 714 -0.48 -22.34 18.13
N LYS A 715 -0.01 -23.04 19.17
CA LYS A 715 -0.51 -22.94 20.55
C LYS A 715 0.63 -22.74 21.53
N LEU A 716 0.46 -21.78 22.43
CA LEU A 716 1.43 -21.39 23.45
C LEU A 716 0.82 -21.51 24.84
N VAL A 717 1.59 -22.02 25.80
CA VAL A 717 1.27 -21.99 27.22
C VAL A 717 2.50 -21.54 28.00
N ILE A 718 2.36 -20.48 28.78
CA ILE A 718 3.39 -20.03 29.73
C ILE A 718 2.82 -20.16 31.14
N VAL A 719 3.58 -20.78 32.04
CA VAL A 719 3.30 -20.76 33.48
C VAL A 719 4.44 -20.03 34.16
N LYS A 720 4.12 -19.04 34.99
CA LYS A 720 5.08 -18.19 35.70
C LYS A 720 4.81 -18.19 37.20
N PHE A 721 5.86 -18.09 38.00
CA PHE A 721 5.80 -17.90 39.44
C PHE A 721 6.84 -16.89 39.91
N ASP A 722 6.37 -15.85 40.60
CA ASP A 722 7.18 -14.83 41.27
C ASP A 722 6.91 -14.89 42.78
N PRO A 723 7.89 -15.27 43.61
CA PRO A 723 7.74 -15.26 45.06
C PRO A 723 7.89 -13.84 45.67
N SER A 724 8.45 -12.87 44.94
CA SER A 724 8.62 -11.47 45.38
C SER A 724 7.30 -10.70 45.30
N ILE A 725 6.44 -11.02 44.32
CA ILE A 725 5.11 -10.43 44.19
C ILE A 725 4.22 -10.87 45.37
N LYS A 726 3.57 -9.89 46.02
CA LYS A 726 2.55 -10.14 47.04
C LYS A 726 1.17 -9.98 46.44
N TRP A 727 0.30 -10.96 46.67
CA TRP A 727 -1.08 -10.91 46.19
C TRP A 727 -1.89 -9.80 46.87
N ASP A 728 -2.26 -8.78 46.10
CA ASP A 728 -3.23 -7.76 46.50
C ASP A 728 -4.65 -8.20 46.11
N ALA A 729 -5.47 -8.51 47.12
CA ALA A 729 -6.85 -8.97 46.93
C ALA A 729 -7.85 -7.85 46.57
N GLU A 730 -7.49 -6.58 46.78
CA GLU A 730 -8.33 -5.40 46.48
C GLU A 730 -8.09 -4.93 45.05
N ALA A 731 -6.81 -4.84 44.63
CA ALA A 731 -6.44 -4.65 43.22
C ALA A 731 -6.98 -5.80 42.35
N ALA A 732 -6.93 -7.04 42.85
CA ALA A 732 -7.55 -8.21 42.23
C ALA A 732 -9.09 -8.23 42.25
N GLN A 733 -9.76 -7.15 42.67
CA GLN A 733 -11.20 -6.94 42.49
C GLN A 733 -11.53 -5.69 41.67
N THR A 734 -10.65 -4.69 41.62
CA THR A 734 -10.99 -3.32 41.17
C THR A 734 -10.11 -2.75 40.05
N GLY A 735 -8.87 -3.22 39.85
CA GLY A 735 -7.97 -2.67 38.83
C GLY A 735 -8.24 -3.17 37.40
N SER A 736 -7.42 -2.74 36.43
CA SER A 736 -7.28 -3.46 35.15
C SER A 736 -6.35 -4.66 35.33
N ALA A 737 -6.63 -5.80 34.70
CA ALA A 737 -5.75 -6.96 34.71
C ALA A 737 -4.36 -6.70 34.09
N PHE A 738 -4.24 -5.64 33.29
CA PHE A 738 -2.98 -5.20 32.69
C PHE A 738 -2.10 -4.42 33.69
N SER A 739 -2.74 -3.76 34.67
CA SER A 739 -2.09 -2.87 35.66
C SER A 739 -1.65 -3.54 36.98
N PHE A 740 -1.84 -4.86 37.11
CA PHE A 740 -1.71 -5.58 38.38
C PHE A 740 -0.91 -6.88 38.23
N ASP A 741 0.06 -7.08 39.12
CA ASP A 741 0.95 -8.25 39.18
C ASP A 741 0.43 -9.33 40.13
N ALA A 742 0.62 -10.61 39.78
CA ALA A 742 0.23 -11.75 40.62
C ALA A 742 1.37 -12.74 40.82
N PRO A 743 1.44 -13.44 41.99
CA PRO A 743 2.47 -14.44 42.23
C PRO A 743 2.45 -15.58 41.22
N ILE A 744 1.27 -15.98 40.72
CA ILE A 744 1.12 -17.00 39.67
C ILE A 744 0.38 -16.43 38.47
N GLU A 745 0.99 -16.58 37.30
CA GLU A 745 0.40 -16.24 36.00
C GLU A 745 0.33 -17.49 35.10
N LEU A 746 -0.78 -17.67 34.40
CA LEU A 746 -0.95 -18.67 33.35
C LEU A 746 -1.35 -17.96 32.05
N VAL A 747 -0.48 -17.94 31.05
CA VAL A 747 -0.79 -17.48 29.69
C VAL A 747 -1.15 -18.69 28.83
N VAL A 748 -2.22 -18.57 28.04
CA VAL A 748 -2.67 -19.58 27.07
C VAL A 748 -3.07 -18.88 25.78
N VAL A 749 -2.51 -19.27 24.65
CA VAL A 749 -2.80 -18.68 23.33
C VAL A 749 -3.02 -19.78 22.28
N GLU A 750 -3.96 -19.55 21.35
CA GLU A 750 -4.35 -20.43 20.24
C GLU A 750 -4.47 -19.64 18.93
N GLY A 751 -3.99 -20.24 17.85
CA GLY A 751 -4.01 -19.64 16.51
C GLY A 751 -2.98 -18.52 16.39
N ILE A 752 -1.73 -18.80 16.77
CA ILE A 752 -0.58 -17.89 16.59
C ILE A 752 -0.16 -17.89 15.13
N GLU A 753 -0.02 -16.70 14.55
CA GLU A 753 0.40 -16.51 13.15
C GLU A 753 1.89 -16.83 12.95
N GLN A 754 2.24 -17.33 11.76
CA GLN A 754 3.61 -17.74 11.47
C GLN A 754 4.59 -16.55 11.42
N GLU A 755 4.15 -15.43 10.84
CA GLU A 755 4.92 -14.17 10.79
C GLU A 755 5.38 -13.70 12.19
N PHE A 756 4.53 -13.87 13.20
CA PHE A 756 4.88 -13.54 14.59
C PHE A 756 6.02 -14.42 15.10
N ILE A 757 6.01 -15.71 14.78
CA ILE A 757 7.09 -16.64 15.15
C ILE A 757 8.38 -16.23 14.45
N ASP A 758 8.33 -15.99 13.14
CA ASP A 758 9.49 -15.64 12.34
C ASP A 758 10.14 -14.33 12.83
N MET A 759 9.32 -13.32 13.13
CA MET A 759 9.74 -12.03 13.70
C MET A 759 10.39 -12.20 15.09
N VAL A 760 9.77 -12.95 16.00
CA VAL A 760 10.30 -13.23 17.34
C VAL A 760 11.61 -14.02 17.27
N MET A 761 11.75 -14.95 16.33
CA MET A 761 12.98 -15.74 16.17
C MET A 761 14.14 -14.88 15.63
N ASN A 762 13.88 -14.01 14.65
CA ASN A 762 14.86 -13.15 13.99
C ASN A 762 15.43 -11.99 14.85
N MET A 763 15.02 -11.84 16.11
CA MET A 763 15.57 -10.85 17.07
C MET A 763 17.02 -11.17 17.53
N GLY A 764 17.94 -11.46 16.62
CA GLY A 764 19.34 -11.75 16.90
C GLY A 764 20.13 -11.79 15.60
N GLY A 765 21.38 -11.32 15.62
CA GLY A 765 22.20 -11.08 14.43
C GLY A 765 22.23 -12.23 13.41
N SER A 766 22.38 -11.86 12.14
CA SER A 766 22.02 -12.62 10.92
C SER A 766 22.84 -13.87 10.57
N ASP A 767 23.36 -14.63 11.56
CA ASP A 767 24.37 -15.68 11.34
C ASP A 767 24.08 -17.04 12.03
N GLU A 768 22.87 -17.29 12.55
CA GLU A 768 22.49 -18.57 13.17
C GLU A 768 21.34 -19.28 12.43
N SER A 769 21.45 -20.60 12.26
CA SER A 769 20.44 -21.43 11.57
C SER A 769 19.29 -21.88 12.48
N GLU A 770 18.10 -22.14 11.91
CA GLU A 770 16.88 -22.53 12.65
C GLU A 770 17.09 -23.66 13.68
N ASP A 771 17.93 -24.65 13.35
CA ASP A 771 18.17 -25.85 14.14
C ASP A 771 19.14 -25.62 15.33
N GLU A 772 19.80 -24.45 15.39
CA GLU A 772 20.77 -24.07 16.42
C GLU A 772 20.17 -23.08 17.44
N VAL A 773 19.33 -22.15 16.99
CA VAL A 773 18.55 -21.22 17.85
C VAL A 773 17.62 -21.96 18.81
N LEU A 774 17.04 -23.10 18.36
CA LEU A 774 16.21 -23.97 19.20
C LEU A 774 17.00 -24.79 20.23
N ARG A 775 18.34 -24.85 20.14
CA ARG A 775 19.20 -25.71 20.97
C ARG A 775 19.97 -24.99 22.08
N THR A 776 20.02 -23.66 22.09
CA THR A 776 20.63 -22.88 23.19
C THR A 776 19.58 -22.53 24.26
N PRO A 777 19.54 -23.23 25.44
CA PRO A 777 18.40 -23.15 26.37
C PRO A 777 18.24 -21.83 27.14
N ARG A 778 19.02 -20.80 26.79
CA ARG A 778 19.07 -19.50 27.48
C ARG A 778 18.57 -18.31 26.64
N ARG A 779 18.38 -18.43 25.31
CA ARG A 779 18.04 -17.28 24.45
C ARG A 779 16.64 -17.33 23.84
N ALA A 780 16.21 -18.45 23.25
CA ALA A 780 14.83 -18.63 22.77
C ALA A 780 13.71 -18.32 23.80
N PRO A 781 13.87 -18.59 25.12
CA PRO A 781 12.82 -18.31 26.10
C PRO A 781 12.46 -16.84 26.29
N HIS A 782 13.47 -15.95 26.33
CA HIS A 782 13.24 -14.51 26.50
C HIS A 782 12.46 -13.91 25.34
N LYS A 783 12.65 -14.45 24.12
CA LYS A 783 11.98 -13.99 22.91
C LYS A 783 10.47 -14.28 22.96
N LEU A 784 10.07 -15.51 23.31
CA LEU A 784 8.66 -15.95 23.33
C LEU A 784 7.83 -15.44 24.54
N SER A 785 8.46 -14.94 25.61
CA SER A 785 7.75 -14.40 26.79
C SER A 785 7.25 -12.96 26.60
N PHE A 786 7.05 -12.51 25.37
CA PHE A 786 6.73 -11.11 25.04
C PHE A 786 5.49 -10.57 25.80
N LEU A 787 4.40 -11.35 25.95
CA LEU A 787 3.21 -10.93 26.74
C LEU A 787 3.57 -10.62 28.20
N SER A 788 4.54 -11.33 28.76
CA SER A 788 5.08 -11.10 30.10
C SER A 788 6.02 -9.88 30.14
N ARG A 789 6.81 -9.66 29.08
CA ARG A 789 7.74 -8.51 28.94
C ARG A 789 6.98 -7.20 28.76
N LEU A 790 6.05 -7.16 27.81
CA LEU A 790 5.11 -6.07 27.57
C LEU A 790 4.50 -5.62 28.90
N LYS A 791 3.91 -6.54 29.68
CA LYS A 791 3.36 -6.21 31.01
C LYS A 791 4.39 -5.66 32.02
N GLN A 792 5.62 -6.16 32.03
CA GLN A 792 6.67 -5.71 32.97
C GLN A 792 7.27 -4.34 32.58
N GLN A 793 7.49 -4.09 31.29
CA GLN A 793 7.97 -2.83 30.72
C GLN A 793 6.90 -1.74 30.77
N LEU A 794 5.62 -2.14 30.71
CA LEU A 794 4.46 -1.27 30.88
C LEU A 794 4.13 -0.92 32.33
N LYS A 795 5.02 -1.20 33.28
CA LYS A 795 5.01 -0.48 34.55
C LYS A 795 5.49 0.93 34.24
N PRO A 796 4.64 1.97 34.31
CA PRO A 796 5.22 3.28 34.45
C PRO A 796 5.90 3.26 35.81
N THR A 797 7.07 3.87 35.92
CA THR A 797 7.48 4.52 37.15
C THR A 797 6.49 5.65 37.44
N LYS A 798 5.21 5.31 37.69
CA LYS A 798 4.13 6.27 37.97
C LYS A 798 4.70 7.13 39.09
N PRO A 799 4.90 8.46 38.88
CA PRO A 799 5.14 9.37 39.98
C PRO A 799 4.04 9.08 40.97
N THR A 800 4.40 8.53 42.13
CA THR A 800 3.46 7.74 42.93
C THR A 800 2.21 8.57 43.17
N ARG A 801 1.01 8.03 42.87
CA ARG A 801 -0.29 8.72 42.83
C ARG A 801 -0.72 9.45 44.13
N LYS A 802 0.17 9.55 45.11
CA LYS A 802 0.15 10.50 46.22
C LYS A 802 0.63 11.87 45.75
N PHE A 803 -0.27 12.56 45.07
CA PHE A 803 -0.35 14.02 45.10
C PHE A 803 -0.81 14.47 46.50
#